data_AF-A0ABD1YJ54-F1
#
_entry.id   AF-A0ABD1YJ54-F1
#
_cell.length_a   1.000
_cell.length_b   1.000
_cell.length_c   1.000
_cell.angle_alpha   90.00
_cell.angle_beta   90.00
_cell.angle_gamma   90.00
#
_symmetry.space_group_name_H-M   'P 1'
#
loop_
_entity.id
_entity.type
_entity.pdbx_description
1 polymer ?
#
loop_
_entity_poly.entity_id
_entity_poly.type
_entity_poly.pdbx_seq_one_letter_code
_entity_poly.pdbx_strand_id
1 'polypeptide(L)'
;MRREKAHSQARRVQTRGAELPPKVTMAAMAQAFSSPTCLHREFGGLNLSGEKRSLGSKASGSFVYFSCPRRQSSISTVCCGRRGYADKKHIKLSARPEAVAAGSKTESGAGLLDHEDVHVDEDELSATKNGVPSTENGVKFVPPSAGIEVDSVSEADLKENGFRSTRRTKLVCTIGPATCSFEQLEALANGGMNVARLNMCHGTRDWHRAVIRNVRMLNAEKGYSVAIMMDTEGSEIHMGDLGQNSAKAEDGEEWTFTVRKYELSDLPERTVQVNYDGFAEDVQAGDELVVDGGMVRFDVVEKLGPDVICRCIDPGLLLPRANLTFWRDGGLVRERNAMLPTISSKDWLDIDFGISEGVDFIAVSFVKTADVIKHLKSYISARCPQEPIGVFAKIESSDSLRNLEDIIQVSDGAMVARGDLGAQIPLEQVPSVQQEIVQLCRQLNKPVIVASQLLESMIEYPTPTRAEVADISEAVRQRADALMLSGESAMGAYPEKALSVLRQVSLRIEKYCREEKHHENTRLQELSAALSERISEQICNAAAQMANKLEVDAIFVYTRRGYMAQLLSRCRPDCPIFAFTDSRNVRRRLNLSWGLIPFRVDFSEDMENNLRRTFALLKARGMMKSGDLVVAVSDITSNNLNENLQSIQVRKIP
;
A
#
# COMPACT_ATOMS: atom_id res chain seq x y z
N MET A 1 -37.42 -42.10 -64.91
CA MET A 1 -38.24 -42.99 -64.05
C MET A 1 -38.30 -42.34 -62.67
N ARG A 2 -39.34 -41.55 -62.29
CA ARG A 2 -40.60 -41.96 -61.60
C ARG A 2 -40.30 -42.91 -60.41
N ARG A 3 -40.58 -42.61 -59.13
CA ARG A 3 -41.80 -42.10 -58.44
C ARG A 3 -41.47 -41.59 -57.00
N GLU A 4 -41.99 -40.43 -56.57
CA GLU A 4 -43.10 -40.18 -55.57
C GLU A 4 -42.68 -40.34 -54.09
N LYS A 5 -42.62 -39.35 -53.17
CA LYS A 5 -43.56 -38.33 -52.61
C LYS A 5 -44.78 -38.88 -51.82
N ALA A 6 -44.85 -38.55 -50.51
CA ALA A 6 -46.01 -38.02 -49.74
C ALA A 6 -45.61 -37.90 -48.23
N HIS A 7 -45.61 -36.73 -47.56
CA HIS A 7 -46.74 -36.04 -46.86
C HIS A 7 -47.34 -36.87 -45.69
N SER A 8 -47.61 -36.38 -44.46
CA SER A 8 -48.08 -35.06 -43.99
C SER A 8 -48.12 -34.93 -42.44
N GLN A 9 -48.07 -33.68 -41.93
CA GLN A 9 -48.84 -33.04 -40.82
C GLN A 9 -48.89 -33.71 -39.41
N ALA A 10 -48.40 -33.11 -38.32
CA ALA A 10 -48.83 -31.90 -37.58
C ALA A 10 -50.17 -32.01 -36.80
N ARG A 11 -50.12 -32.06 -35.45
CA ARG A 11 -50.69 -31.05 -34.53
C ARG A 11 -50.63 -31.43 -33.02
N ARG A 12 -50.37 -30.38 -32.25
CA ARG A 12 -50.46 -30.13 -30.79
C ARG A 12 -51.65 -30.76 -30.07
N VAL A 13 -51.46 -31.11 -28.79
CA VAL A 13 -52.34 -30.70 -27.66
C VAL A 13 -51.50 -30.52 -26.38
N GLN A 14 -51.77 -29.41 -25.67
CA GLN A 14 -51.28 -29.05 -24.33
C GLN A 14 -51.95 -29.88 -23.23
N THR A 15 -51.25 -30.16 -22.13
CA THR A 15 -51.87 -30.08 -20.78
C THR A 15 -50.85 -29.66 -19.72
N ARG A 16 -51.30 -28.72 -18.89
CA ARG A 16 -50.66 -28.21 -17.68
C ARG A 16 -50.67 -29.26 -16.57
N GLY A 17 -49.70 -29.19 -15.66
CA GLY A 17 -49.73 -29.85 -14.36
C GLY A 17 -48.59 -29.34 -13.48
N ALA A 18 -48.93 -28.46 -12.55
CA ALA A 18 -48.04 -27.98 -11.49
C ALA A 18 -47.87 -29.06 -10.42
N GLU A 19 -46.70 -29.10 -9.75
CA GLU A 19 -46.58 -29.17 -8.28
C GLU A 19 -45.09 -29.29 -7.85
N LEU A 20 -44.73 -28.50 -6.83
CA LEU A 20 -43.45 -28.47 -6.10
C LEU A 20 -43.40 -29.59 -5.02
N PRO A 21 -42.39 -29.62 -4.13
CA PRO A 21 -41.23 -30.52 -4.08
C PRO A 21 -41.39 -31.63 -2.99
N PRO A 22 -40.32 -32.38 -2.66
CA PRO A 22 -39.89 -32.27 -1.25
C PRO A 22 -38.37 -32.33 -1.00
N LYS A 23 -37.97 -31.62 0.06
CA LYS A 23 -36.73 -31.88 0.82
C LYS A 23 -36.89 -33.18 1.62
N VAL A 24 -35.86 -34.03 1.64
CA VAL A 24 -35.54 -34.90 2.80
C VAL A 24 -34.02 -35.02 2.96
N THR A 25 -33.56 -34.68 4.16
CA THR A 25 -32.25 -34.90 4.78
C THR A 25 -32.09 -36.33 5.31
N MET A 26 -30.89 -36.93 5.20
CA MET A 26 -30.06 -37.50 6.31
C MET A 26 -29.10 -38.63 5.87
N ALA A 27 -27.84 -38.46 6.28
CA ALA A 27 -26.93 -39.42 6.91
C ALA A 27 -26.29 -40.61 6.15
N ALA A 28 -24.95 -40.58 6.20
CA ALA A 28 -24.00 -41.65 6.54
C ALA A 28 -23.76 -42.83 5.57
N MET A 29 -22.51 -42.92 5.08
CA MET A 29 -21.70 -44.13 5.27
C MET A 29 -20.21 -43.84 4.96
N ALA A 30 -19.37 -44.05 5.98
CA ALA A 30 -17.94 -44.26 5.83
C ALA A 30 -17.68 -45.77 5.71
N GLN A 31 -16.81 -46.19 4.80
CA GLN A 31 -16.06 -47.43 4.94
C GLN A 31 -14.75 -47.39 4.14
N ALA A 32 -13.72 -47.94 4.77
CA ALA A 32 -12.30 -47.92 4.45
C ALA A 32 -11.91 -48.92 3.34
N PHE A 33 -10.70 -48.76 2.78
CA PHE A 33 -9.70 -49.81 2.43
C PHE A 33 -8.47 -49.10 1.80
N SER A 34 -7.34 -49.02 2.51
CA SER A 34 -6.11 -49.82 2.37
C SER A 34 -5.19 -49.46 1.18
N SER A 35 -3.94 -49.13 1.54
CA SER A 35 -2.68 -48.95 0.76
C SER A 35 -2.52 -49.74 -0.56
N PRO A 36 -1.65 -49.26 -1.48
CA PRO A 36 -0.35 -49.95 -1.65
C PRO A 36 0.87 -49.08 -2.06
N THR A 37 2.03 -49.53 -1.54
CA THR A 37 3.40 -49.65 -2.09
C THR A 37 3.88 -48.91 -3.36
N CYS A 38 5.09 -48.35 -3.24
CA CYS A 38 6.05 -48.02 -4.30
C CYS A 38 6.38 -49.19 -5.23
N LEU A 39 6.53 -48.89 -6.53
CA LEU A 39 7.20 -49.73 -7.51
C LEU A 39 8.15 -48.89 -8.36
N HIS A 40 9.43 -49.28 -8.33
CA HIS A 40 10.46 -48.91 -9.30
C HIS A 40 10.08 -49.41 -10.70
N ARG A 41 10.35 -48.60 -11.73
CA ARG A 41 10.54 -49.07 -13.11
C ARG A 41 11.64 -48.26 -13.81
N GLU A 42 12.64 -48.99 -14.27
CA GLU A 42 13.64 -48.59 -15.27
C GLU A 42 13.02 -48.54 -16.68
N PHE A 43 13.51 -47.64 -17.53
CA PHE A 43 13.68 -47.77 -18.99
C PHE A 43 14.74 -46.73 -19.41
N GLY A 44 15.91 -47.13 -19.91
CA GLY A 44 16.28 -47.15 -21.34
C GLY A 44 16.49 -45.72 -21.89
N GLY A 45 17.67 -45.21 -22.29
CA GLY A 45 18.80 -45.81 -22.99
C GLY A 45 18.86 -45.22 -24.41
N LEU A 46 19.86 -44.35 -24.71
CA LEU A 46 20.63 -44.25 -25.98
C LEU A 46 21.35 -42.89 -26.17
N ASN A 47 22.68 -43.00 -26.21
CA ASN A 47 23.69 -42.40 -27.10
C ASN A 47 23.68 -40.91 -27.53
N LEU A 48 24.83 -40.26 -27.34
CA LEU A 48 25.80 -39.76 -28.35
C LEU A 48 26.72 -38.71 -27.66
N SER A 49 27.96 -39.05 -27.28
CA SER A 49 29.23 -38.92 -28.03
C SER A 49 29.72 -37.48 -28.30
N GLY A 50 30.96 -37.18 -27.86
CA GLY A 50 31.79 -36.06 -28.35
C GLY A 50 32.39 -35.19 -27.23
N GLU A 51 33.44 -35.65 -26.52
CA GLU A 51 34.85 -35.26 -26.77
C GLU A 51 35.12 -33.74 -26.96
N LYS A 52 35.77 -33.09 -25.99
CA LYS A 52 37.21 -32.77 -26.07
C LYS A 52 37.75 -32.05 -24.82
N ARG A 53 39.06 -32.28 -24.64
CA ARG A 53 39.96 -32.00 -23.52
C ARG A 53 40.42 -30.53 -23.45
N SER A 54 40.76 -30.05 -22.24
CA SER A 54 42.10 -29.51 -21.89
C SER A 54 42.10 -29.11 -20.40
N LEU A 55 42.77 -29.86 -19.50
CA LEU A 55 44.15 -29.63 -19.02
C LEU A 55 44.41 -28.22 -18.45
N GLY A 56 44.53 -28.15 -17.12
CA GLY A 56 45.07 -27.00 -16.39
C GLY A 56 45.33 -27.37 -14.93
N SER A 57 46.60 -27.49 -14.57
CA SER A 57 47.17 -28.14 -13.39
C SER A 57 47.25 -27.31 -12.11
N LYS A 58 47.53 -28.02 -11.00
CA LYS A 58 48.15 -27.62 -9.70
C LYS A 58 47.15 -27.22 -8.60
N ALA A 59 46.88 -28.12 -7.63
CA ALA A 59 47.70 -28.54 -6.48
C ALA A 59 47.51 -27.63 -5.26
N SER A 60 46.81 -28.14 -4.23
CA SER A 60 47.37 -28.41 -2.90
C SER A 60 46.28 -28.55 -1.82
N GLY A 61 46.25 -29.72 -1.16
CA GLY A 61 46.23 -29.78 0.30
C GLY A 61 44.90 -29.70 1.05
N SER A 62 44.57 -30.83 1.69
CA SER A 62 43.96 -30.94 3.03
C SER A 62 42.44 -31.08 3.11
N PHE A 63 41.94 -32.31 2.88
CA PHE A 63 40.68 -32.78 3.46
C PHE A 63 40.99 -33.76 4.59
N VAL A 64 40.71 -33.32 5.82
CA VAL A 64 40.70 -34.18 7.02
C VAL A 64 39.35 -34.89 7.06
N TYR A 65 39.39 -36.23 6.97
CA TYR A 65 38.26 -37.09 7.32
C TYR A 65 38.12 -37.12 8.84
N PHE A 66 36.94 -36.76 9.36
CA PHE A 66 36.45 -37.34 10.60
C PHE A 66 34.98 -37.76 10.48
N SER A 67 34.80 -39.00 10.86
CA SER A 67 33.65 -39.89 10.85
C SER A 67 32.45 -39.30 11.62
N CYS A 68 31.27 -39.33 11.01
CA CYS A 68 29.99 -39.03 11.66
C CYS A 68 29.40 -40.33 12.25
N PRO A 69 29.21 -40.45 13.57
CA PRO A 69 28.46 -41.56 14.13
C PRO A 69 26.95 -41.27 14.09
N ARG A 70 26.21 -42.19 13.45
CA ARG A 70 24.76 -42.33 13.60
C ARG A 70 24.42 -42.43 15.10
N ARG A 71 23.57 -41.52 15.60
CA ARG A 71 22.82 -41.73 16.84
C ARG A 71 21.33 -41.79 16.54
N GLN A 72 20.79 -42.97 16.80
CA GLN A 72 19.37 -43.18 17.12
C GLN A 72 18.98 -42.22 18.25
N SER A 73 17.88 -41.49 18.07
CA SER A 73 17.17 -40.86 19.18
C SER A 73 15.85 -41.57 19.38
N SER A 74 15.78 -42.21 20.54
CA SER A 74 14.60 -42.76 21.18
C SER A 74 13.53 -41.68 21.40
N ILE A 75 12.30 -41.99 21.01
CA ILE A 75 11.09 -41.28 21.41
C ILE A 75 10.95 -41.40 22.93
N SER A 76 11.09 -40.27 23.63
CA SER A 76 10.67 -40.13 25.03
C SER A 76 9.34 -39.40 25.08
N THR A 77 8.30 -40.15 25.44
CA THR A 77 6.99 -39.66 25.85
C THR A 77 7.16 -38.78 27.10
N VAL A 78 6.93 -37.48 26.97
CA VAL A 78 6.74 -36.60 28.14
C VAL A 78 5.25 -36.42 28.37
N CYS A 79 4.74 -37.17 29.35
CA CYS A 79 3.43 -36.99 29.95
C CYS A 79 3.34 -35.60 30.60
N CYS A 80 2.46 -34.74 30.09
CA CYS A 80 2.09 -33.52 30.78
C CYS A 80 1.12 -33.88 31.92
N GLY A 81 1.58 -33.71 33.16
CA GLY A 81 0.81 -33.94 34.36
C GLY A 81 -0.33 -32.93 34.50
N ARG A 82 -1.54 -33.45 34.66
CA ARG A 82 -2.71 -32.72 35.16
C ARG A 82 -2.49 -32.37 36.63
N ARG A 83 -2.68 -31.11 36.99
CA ARG A 83 -3.26 -30.71 38.29
C ARG A 83 -4.38 -29.71 38.01
N GLY A 84 -5.60 -30.10 38.33
CA GLY A 84 -6.73 -29.20 38.39
C GLY A 84 -6.76 -28.47 39.73
N TYR A 85 -7.35 -27.29 39.74
CA TYR A 85 -8.23 -26.86 40.81
C TYR A 85 -9.42 -26.15 40.16
N ALA A 86 -10.61 -26.58 40.59
CA ALA A 86 -11.89 -26.09 40.15
C ALA A 86 -12.18 -24.74 40.82
N ASP A 87 -12.92 -23.88 40.12
CA ASP A 87 -13.93 -23.08 40.81
C ASP A 87 -15.16 -22.85 39.92
N LYS A 88 -16.31 -23.23 40.48
CA LYS A 88 -17.64 -23.11 39.90
C LYS A 88 -18.15 -21.69 40.14
N LYS A 89 -18.59 -20.98 39.10
CA LYS A 89 -19.71 -20.02 39.23
C LYS A 89 -20.67 -20.14 38.05
N HIS A 90 -21.88 -20.57 38.39
CA HIS A 90 -23.09 -20.46 37.60
C HIS A 90 -23.43 -19.00 37.32
N ILE A 91 -23.73 -18.63 36.07
CA ILE A 91 -24.76 -17.63 35.75
C ILE A 91 -25.55 -18.10 34.52
N LYS A 92 -26.87 -18.02 34.66
CA LYS A 92 -27.93 -18.51 33.78
C LYS A 92 -28.04 -17.67 32.50
N LEU A 93 -28.23 -18.37 31.37
CA LEU A 93 -28.87 -17.85 30.17
C LEU A 93 -30.38 -17.71 30.42
N SER A 94 -30.95 -16.53 30.17
CA SER A 94 -32.39 -16.34 30.03
C SER A 94 -32.69 -15.64 28.71
N ALA A 95 -33.55 -16.27 27.94
CA ALA A 95 -34.09 -15.77 26.69
C ALA A 95 -35.48 -15.14 26.88
N ARG A 96 -35.82 -14.21 25.98
CA ARG A 96 -37.16 -13.72 25.54
C ARG A 96 -37.93 -12.76 26.47
N PRO A 97 -38.95 -12.00 25.98
CA PRO A 97 -39.57 -11.97 24.63
C PRO A 97 -39.80 -10.57 23.99
N GLU A 98 -40.30 -10.61 22.76
CA GLU A 98 -40.97 -9.54 22.00
C GLU A 98 -42.14 -8.87 22.76
N ALA A 99 -42.38 -7.59 22.47
CA ALA A 99 -43.69 -6.96 22.62
C ALA A 99 -43.92 -5.92 21.51
N VAL A 100 -45.01 -6.14 20.80
CA VAL A 100 -45.65 -5.28 19.81
C VAL A 100 -46.51 -4.23 20.52
N ALA A 101 -46.49 -2.97 20.08
CA ALA A 101 -47.62 -2.07 20.25
C ALA A 101 -47.67 -1.04 19.10
N ALA A 102 -48.86 -0.93 18.51
CA ALA A 102 -49.24 -0.06 17.41
C ALA A 102 -49.96 1.21 17.90
N GLY A 103 -50.06 2.22 17.02
CA GLY A 103 -50.97 3.38 17.13
C GLY A 103 -50.26 4.70 16.77
N SER A 104 -50.25 5.17 15.52
CA SER A 104 -51.31 5.80 14.71
C SER A 104 -51.31 7.35 14.78
N LYS A 105 -50.92 7.96 13.64
CA LYS A 105 -51.45 9.17 12.95
C LYS A 105 -51.77 10.44 13.75
N THR A 106 -51.24 11.59 13.31
CA THR A 106 -52.00 12.65 12.60
C THR A 106 -51.07 13.78 12.09
N GLU A 107 -51.58 14.49 11.11
CA GLU A 107 -50.90 15.35 10.13
C GLU A 107 -50.77 16.84 10.53
N SER A 108 -49.99 17.55 9.71
CA SER A 108 -50.22 18.92 9.19
C SER A 108 -49.65 20.12 9.94
N GLY A 109 -49.07 21.05 9.17
CA GLY A 109 -48.81 22.43 9.59
C GLY A 109 -47.60 23.08 8.92
N ALA A 110 -47.79 23.60 7.70
CA ALA A 110 -46.86 24.53 7.05
C ALA A 110 -46.91 25.92 7.71
N GLY A 111 -45.81 26.68 7.63
CA GLY A 111 -45.78 28.09 8.03
C GLY A 111 -44.43 28.75 7.76
N LEU A 112 -44.43 29.71 6.83
CA LEU A 112 -43.33 30.53 6.30
C LEU A 112 -43.01 31.75 7.22
N LEU A 113 -41.79 32.26 7.04
CA LEU A 113 -41.32 33.67 7.18
C LEU A 113 -41.28 34.32 8.58
N ASP A 114 -40.10 34.84 8.98
CA ASP A 114 -39.79 36.26 8.75
C ASP A 114 -38.31 36.61 9.05
N HIS A 115 -37.88 37.66 8.35
CA HIS A 115 -36.59 38.36 8.43
C HIS A 115 -36.33 39.00 9.81
N GLU A 116 -35.05 39.18 10.16
CA GLU A 116 -34.53 40.51 10.51
C GLU A 116 -32.98 40.51 10.58
N ASP A 117 -32.41 41.40 9.77
CA ASP A 117 -31.03 41.90 9.84
C ASP A 117 -30.79 42.67 11.14
N VAL A 118 -29.54 42.79 11.62
CA VAL A 118 -28.90 44.09 11.98
C VAL A 118 -27.39 43.90 12.23
N HIS A 119 -26.64 44.86 11.67
CA HIS A 119 -25.22 45.22 11.78
C HIS A 119 -24.54 45.06 13.17
N VAL A 120 -23.30 44.59 13.24
CA VAL A 120 -22.00 45.32 13.14
C VAL A 120 -21.94 46.57 14.04
N ASP A 121 -21.09 46.53 15.06
CA ASP A 121 -20.08 47.58 15.31
C ASP A 121 -19.00 47.10 16.29
N GLU A 122 -17.76 47.38 15.91
CA GLU A 122 -16.54 47.33 16.72
C GLU A 122 -16.50 48.53 17.67
N ASP A 123 -15.88 48.40 18.84
CA ASP A 123 -14.90 49.39 19.30
C ASP A 123 -14.12 48.94 20.54
N GLU A 124 -12.82 49.18 20.47
CA GLU A 124 -11.82 49.10 21.54
C GLU A 124 -12.08 50.14 22.63
N LEU A 125 -11.66 49.87 23.88
CA LEU A 125 -10.80 50.83 24.60
C LEU A 125 -10.22 50.27 25.92
N SER A 126 -9.03 50.81 26.19
CA SER A 126 -7.96 50.33 27.05
C SER A 126 -7.98 50.83 28.50
N ALA A 127 -7.41 50.01 29.38
CA ALA A 127 -6.43 50.31 30.45
C ALA A 127 -6.74 51.31 31.60
N THR A 128 -6.59 50.84 32.86
CA THR A 128 -5.55 51.22 33.87
C THR A 128 -5.96 50.74 35.29
N LYS A 129 -5.26 49.77 35.90
CA LYS A 129 -4.17 49.87 36.92
C LYS A 129 -4.55 50.34 38.35
N ASN A 130 -4.53 49.40 39.32
CA ASN A 130 -3.59 49.34 40.49
C ASN A 130 -4.21 48.69 41.76
N GLY A 131 -3.46 47.79 42.43
CA GLY A 131 -3.67 47.41 43.84
C GLY A 131 -3.38 45.94 44.21
N VAL A 132 -2.27 45.69 44.92
CA VAL A 132 -1.58 44.43 45.27
C VAL A 132 -2.06 43.88 46.64
N PRO A 133 -1.58 42.73 47.21
CA PRO A 133 -1.61 41.31 46.83
C PRO A 133 -2.41 40.43 47.84
N SER A 134 -2.79 39.21 47.45
CA SER A 134 -3.04 38.14 48.44
C SER A 134 -2.41 36.83 48.00
N THR A 135 -1.45 36.38 48.79
CA THR A 135 -0.76 35.11 48.73
C THR A 135 -1.71 33.96 49.05
N GLU A 136 -2.06 33.15 48.07
CA GLU A 136 -2.48 31.77 48.30
C GLU A 136 -1.86 30.85 47.25
N ASN A 137 -1.28 29.76 47.77
CA ASN A 137 -0.65 28.67 47.03
C ASN A 137 -1.68 27.99 46.12
N GLY A 138 -1.85 28.49 44.91
CA GLY A 138 -2.53 27.80 43.83
C GLY A 138 -1.52 27.11 42.94
N VAL A 139 -1.37 25.79 43.09
CA VAL A 139 -0.78 24.93 42.05
C VAL A 139 -1.54 25.23 40.77
N LYS A 140 -0.93 26.00 39.86
CA LYS A 140 -1.47 26.20 38.52
C LYS A 140 -1.55 24.81 37.88
N PHE A 141 -2.77 24.33 37.73
CA PHE A 141 -3.09 23.17 36.94
C PHE A 141 -2.72 23.51 35.48
N VAL A 142 -1.52 23.12 35.08
CA VAL A 142 -1.11 23.14 33.68
C VAL A 142 -1.86 21.99 33.00
N PRO A 143 -2.63 22.23 31.93
CA PRO A 143 -3.31 21.14 31.23
C PRO A 143 -2.26 20.14 30.71
N PRO A 144 -2.53 18.82 30.70
CA PRO A 144 -1.57 17.82 30.25
C PRO A 144 -1.48 17.82 28.72
N SER A 145 -0.92 18.87 28.13
CA SER A 145 -0.73 18.96 26.67
C SER A 145 0.62 19.57 26.23
N ALA A 146 1.59 19.73 27.13
CA ALA A 146 3.01 19.89 26.77
C ALA A 146 3.68 18.53 26.43
N GLY A 147 2.91 17.68 25.74
CA GLY A 147 3.03 16.22 25.79
C GLY A 147 3.42 15.60 24.45
N ILE A 148 4.07 14.44 24.56
CA ILE A 148 4.36 13.55 23.42
C ILE A 148 3.10 13.31 22.58
N GLU A 149 3.20 13.50 21.27
CA GLU A 149 2.14 13.13 20.33
C GLU A 149 2.52 11.81 19.65
N VAL A 150 1.62 10.84 19.67
CA VAL A 150 1.76 9.54 19.00
C VAL A 150 0.43 9.20 18.37
N ASP A 151 0.46 8.45 17.27
CA ASP A 151 -0.74 7.94 16.64
C ASP A 151 -1.56 7.09 17.63
N SER A 152 -2.86 7.35 17.74
CA SER A 152 -3.74 6.75 18.76
C SER A 152 -3.85 5.22 18.63
N VAL A 153 -3.88 4.70 17.40
CA VAL A 153 -3.87 3.24 17.15
C VAL A 153 -2.54 2.64 17.55
N SER A 154 -1.43 3.30 17.19
CA SER A 154 -0.09 2.85 17.57
C SER A 154 0.11 2.84 19.09
N GLU A 155 -0.42 3.84 19.80
CA GLU A 155 -0.40 3.89 21.27
C GLU A 155 -1.23 2.76 21.88
N ALA A 156 -2.42 2.48 21.35
CA ALA A 156 -3.26 1.36 21.80
C ALA A 156 -2.57 0.01 21.56
N ASP A 157 -2.04 -0.23 20.36
CA ASP A 157 -1.33 -1.45 19.99
C ASP A 157 -0.12 -1.69 20.92
N LEU A 158 0.64 -0.64 21.25
CA LEU A 158 1.79 -0.72 22.16
C LEU A 158 1.37 -1.06 23.59
N LYS A 159 0.28 -0.47 24.10
CA LYS A 159 -0.24 -0.74 25.45
C LYS A 159 -0.75 -2.17 25.59
N GLU A 160 -1.52 -2.65 24.61
CA GLU A 160 -2.16 -3.96 24.67
C GLU A 160 -1.17 -5.07 24.39
N ASN A 161 -0.36 -4.92 23.34
CA ASN A 161 0.41 -6.03 22.79
C ASN A 161 1.92 -5.92 23.03
N GLY A 162 2.43 -4.79 23.54
CA GLY A 162 3.86 -4.52 23.73
C GLY A 162 4.62 -4.27 22.41
N PHE A 163 5.96 -4.21 22.47
CA PHE A 163 6.78 -3.82 21.32
C PHE A 163 6.84 -4.85 20.18
N ARG A 164 6.86 -6.16 20.52
CA ARG A 164 7.18 -7.25 19.58
C ARG A 164 6.02 -7.64 18.64
N SER A 165 4.84 -7.08 18.86
CA SER A 165 3.57 -7.40 18.18
C SER A 165 3.07 -6.28 17.28
N THR A 166 3.71 -5.11 17.32
CA THR A 166 3.37 -3.98 16.46
C THR A 166 3.70 -4.29 15.00
N ARG A 167 2.83 -3.85 14.09
CA ARG A 167 3.00 -4.01 12.64
C ARG A 167 4.18 -3.16 12.15
N ARG A 168 4.93 -3.68 11.18
CA ARG A 168 6.05 -2.94 10.56
C ARG A 168 5.72 -2.40 9.17
N THR A 169 5.13 -3.23 8.31
CA THR A 169 4.73 -2.92 6.93
C THR A 169 3.56 -1.97 6.95
N LYS A 170 3.67 -0.82 6.29
CA LYS A 170 2.69 0.29 6.27
C LYS A 170 1.51 0.00 5.36
N LEU A 171 0.38 0.65 5.61
CA LEU A 171 -0.87 0.45 4.87
C LEU A 171 -1.29 1.76 4.21
N VAL A 172 -1.41 1.76 2.90
CA VAL A 172 -1.90 2.86 2.08
C VAL A 172 -3.32 2.51 1.63
N CYS A 173 -4.28 3.41 1.82
CA CYS A 173 -5.65 3.22 1.31
C CYS A 173 -5.98 4.34 0.34
N THR A 174 -6.47 3.98 -0.84
CA THR A 174 -7.07 4.94 -1.76
C THR A 174 -8.43 5.37 -1.23
N ILE A 175 -8.64 6.67 -1.10
CA ILE A 175 -9.90 7.24 -0.65
C ILE A 175 -10.81 7.45 -1.87
N GLY A 176 -12.05 7.03 -1.73
CA GLY A 176 -13.07 7.18 -2.77
C GLY A 176 -14.47 7.29 -2.18
N PRO A 177 -15.52 7.15 -3.00
CA PRO A 177 -16.91 7.30 -2.56
C PRO A 177 -17.31 6.40 -1.39
N ALA A 178 -16.68 5.21 -1.24
CA ALA A 178 -16.96 4.30 -0.14
C ALA A 178 -16.31 4.71 1.19
N THR A 179 -15.36 5.66 1.16
CA THR A 179 -14.45 5.94 2.28
C THR A 179 -14.15 7.42 2.51
N CYS A 180 -14.92 8.35 1.94
CA CYS A 180 -14.63 9.79 2.01
C CYS A 180 -15.30 10.55 3.16
N SER A 181 -16.30 9.97 3.85
CA SER A 181 -16.91 10.61 5.02
C SER A 181 -15.94 10.64 6.19
N PHE A 182 -16.17 11.55 7.16
CA PHE A 182 -15.31 11.65 8.34
C PHE A 182 -15.29 10.34 9.15
N GLU A 183 -16.46 9.72 9.33
CA GLU A 183 -16.63 8.45 10.06
C GLU A 183 -15.95 7.29 9.34
N GLN A 184 -16.05 7.24 8.01
CA GLN A 184 -15.40 6.20 7.21
C GLN A 184 -13.87 6.34 7.22
N LEU A 185 -13.36 7.58 7.13
CA LEU A 185 -11.94 7.86 7.28
C LEU A 185 -11.45 7.53 8.69
N GLU A 186 -12.23 7.81 9.73
CA GLU A 186 -11.94 7.41 11.11
C GLU A 186 -11.89 5.88 11.25
N ALA A 187 -12.81 5.16 10.61
CA ALA A 187 -12.82 3.70 10.59
C ALA A 187 -11.56 3.13 9.91
N LEU A 188 -11.13 3.69 8.78
CA LEU A 188 -9.87 3.30 8.13
C LEU A 188 -8.65 3.63 9.00
N ALA A 189 -8.61 4.82 9.61
CA ALA A 189 -7.54 5.22 10.52
C ALA A 189 -7.43 4.24 11.69
N ASN A 190 -8.55 3.91 12.35
CA ASN A 190 -8.65 2.89 13.40
C ASN A 190 -8.23 1.49 12.92
N GLY A 191 -8.58 1.14 11.68
CA GLY A 191 -8.14 -0.09 11.03
C GLY A 191 -6.62 -0.18 10.85
N GLY A 192 -5.92 0.96 10.90
CA GLY A 192 -4.47 1.07 10.84
C GLY A 192 -3.94 1.69 9.54
N MET A 193 -4.77 2.42 8.79
CA MET A 193 -4.33 3.19 7.62
C MET A 193 -3.22 4.17 8.02
N ASN A 194 -2.10 4.14 7.31
CA ASN A 194 -0.97 5.04 7.53
C ASN A 194 -0.97 6.21 6.54
N VAL A 195 -1.42 5.97 5.30
CA VAL A 195 -1.47 6.98 4.24
C VAL A 195 -2.82 6.92 3.53
N ALA A 196 -3.46 8.08 3.40
CA ALA A 196 -4.63 8.30 2.54
C ALA A 196 -4.14 8.72 1.15
N ARG A 197 -4.36 7.87 0.15
CA ARG A 197 -4.06 8.15 -1.26
C ARG A 197 -5.25 8.81 -1.94
N LEU A 198 -5.00 9.89 -2.66
CA LEU A 198 -5.95 10.63 -3.48
C LEU A 198 -5.61 10.41 -4.95
N ASN A 199 -6.47 9.69 -5.68
CA ASN A 199 -6.26 9.41 -7.09
C ASN A 199 -6.80 10.56 -7.96
N MET A 200 -5.93 11.32 -8.62
CA MET A 200 -6.30 12.50 -9.42
C MET A 200 -6.87 12.17 -10.81
N CYS A 201 -6.90 10.89 -11.22
CA CYS A 201 -7.63 10.45 -12.41
C CYS A 201 -9.15 10.63 -12.26
N HIS A 202 -9.63 10.70 -11.02
CA HIS A 202 -11.05 10.81 -10.68
C HIS A 202 -11.30 11.93 -9.66
N GLY A 203 -12.54 12.41 -9.62
CA GLY A 203 -12.95 13.46 -8.69
C GLY A 203 -12.46 14.86 -9.08
N THR A 204 -13.09 15.86 -8.50
CA THR A 204 -12.70 17.26 -8.67
C THR A 204 -11.73 17.67 -7.55
N ARG A 205 -10.95 18.74 -7.79
CA ARG A 205 -10.09 19.32 -6.74
C ARG A 205 -10.86 19.73 -5.49
N ASP A 206 -12.10 20.19 -5.64
CA ASP A 206 -12.95 20.55 -4.51
C ASP A 206 -13.35 19.33 -3.67
N TRP A 207 -13.63 18.20 -4.32
CA TRP A 207 -13.88 16.93 -3.62
C TRP A 207 -12.64 16.47 -2.87
N HIS A 208 -11.47 16.49 -3.54
CA HIS A 208 -10.19 16.12 -2.90
C HIS A 208 -9.86 17.05 -1.72
N ARG A 209 -10.13 18.36 -1.83
CA ARG A 209 -9.96 19.33 -0.72
C ARG A 209 -10.81 18.96 0.49
N ALA A 210 -12.06 18.54 0.28
CA ALA A 210 -12.93 18.08 1.37
C ALA A 210 -12.35 16.85 2.09
N VAL A 211 -11.82 15.88 1.33
CA VAL A 211 -11.13 14.70 1.89
C VAL A 211 -9.89 15.11 2.68
N ILE A 212 -9.03 15.97 2.12
CA ILE A 212 -7.82 16.49 2.79
C ILE A 212 -8.18 17.15 4.12
N ARG A 213 -9.22 17.98 4.13
CA ARG A 213 -9.73 18.62 5.35
C ARG A 213 -10.17 17.59 6.39
N ASN A 214 -10.92 16.57 6.01
CA ASN A 214 -11.37 15.52 6.94
C ASN A 214 -10.19 14.76 7.54
N VAL A 215 -9.20 14.36 6.73
CA VAL A 215 -7.98 13.68 7.22
C VAL A 215 -7.20 14.58 8.20
N ARG A 216 -7.11 15.87 7.92
CA ARG A 216 -6.48 16.84 8.82
C ARG A 216 -7.22 17.00 10.14
N MET A 217 -8.56 17.08 10.09
CA MET A 217 -9.40 17.12 11.29
C MET A 217 -9.22 15.85 12.13
N LEU A 218 -9.18 14.66 11.51
CA LEU A 218 -8.89 13.40 12.19
C LEU A 218 -7.54 13.45 12.92
N ASN A 219 -6.49 13.90 12.24
CA ASN A 219 -5.17 14.02 12.85
C ASN A 219 -5.15 15.01 14.02
N ALA A 220 -5.84 16.15 13.89
CA ALA A 220 -5.85 17.20 14.90
C ALA A 220 -6.73 16.87 16.13
N GLU A 221 -7.93 16.33 15.91
CA GLU A 221 -8.95 16.15 16.95
C GLU A 221 -8.87 14.78 17.62
N LYS A 222 -8.48 13.73 16.89
CA LYS A 222 -8.46 12.34 17.37
C LYS A 222 -7.05 11.80 17.61
N GLY A 223 -6.01 12.58 17.31
CA GLY A 223 -4.62 12.25 17.57
C GLY A 223 -3.99 11.25 16.59
N TYR A 224 -4.65 10.96 15.47
CA TYR A 224 -4.07 10.16 14.39
C TYR A 224 -2.88 10.88 13.73
N SER A 225 -2.14 10.16 12.89
CA SER A 225 -1.04 10.73 12.10
C SER A 225 -1.06 10.25 10.65
N VAL A 226 -2.24 10.16 10.04
CA VAL A 226 -2.40 9.73 8.64
C VAL A 226 -1.74 10.74 7.71
N ALA A 227 -0.84 10.28 6.86
CA ALA A 227 -0.23 11.10 5.81
C ALA A 227 -1.13 11.16 4.57
N ILE A 228 -0.99 12.20 3.76
CA ILE A 228 -1.74 12.39 2.52
C ILE A 228 -0.80 12.23 1.34
N MET A 229 -1.17 11.35 0.41
CA MET A 229 -0.46 11.14 -0.85
C MET A 229 -1.38 11.50 -2.01
N MET A 230 -0.97 12.46 -2.84
CA MET A 230 -1.62 12.76 -4.11
C MET A 230 -1.00 11.91 -5.21
N ASP A 231 -1.80 11.23 -6.00
CA ASP A 231 -1.35 10.41 -7.13
C ASP A 231 -1.81 11.04 -8.45
N THR A 232 -0.85 11.43 -9.30
CA THR A 232 -1.11 12.11 -10.58
C THR A 232 -1.74 11.17 -11.61
N GLU A 233 -2.41 11.72 -12.61
CA GLU A 233 -2.97 10.90 -13.69
C GLU A 233 -1.88 10.43 -14.66
N GLY A 234 -0.95 11.32 -15.00
CA GLY A 234 0.09 11.06 -16.00
C GLY A 234 -0.45 11.13 -17.43
N SER A 235 0.41 10.83 -18.40
CA SER A 235 0.02 10.80 -19.82
C SER A 235 0.21 9.42 -20.43
N GLU A 236 -0.90 8.72 -20.65
CA GLU A 236 -0.96 7.50 -21.45
C GLU A 236 -2.13 7.51 -22.44
N ILE A 237 -2.10 6.52 -23.32
CA ILE A 237 -3.14 6.28 -24.31
C ILE A 237 -4.31 5.61 -23.60
N HIS A 238 -5.46 6.26 -23.66
CA HIS A 238 -6.69 5.80 -23.06
C HIS A 238 -7.83 5.86 -24.08
N MET A 239 -8.81 5.00 -23.85
CA MET A 239 -10.11 5.10 -24.50
C MET A 239 -10.82 6.40 -24.07
N GLY A 240 -11.64 6.93 -24.95
CA GLY A 240 -12.58 7.99 -24.64
C GLY A 240 -13.74 7.50 -23.77
N ASP A 241 -14.69 8.38 -23.54
CA ASP A 241 -15.98 7.98 -22.99
C ASP A 241 -16.77 7.20 -24.05
N LEU A 242 -17.46 6.14 -23.63
CA LEU A 242 -18.25 5.27 -24.49
C LEU A 242 -19.74 5.69 -24.53
N GLY A 243 -20.13 6.75 -23.81
CA GLY A 243 -21.51 7.20 -23.66
C GLY A 243 -22.33 6.35 -22.68
N GLN A 244 -21.69 5.34 -22.09
CA GLN A 244 -22.24 4.40 -21.13
C GLN A 244 -21.15 3.93 -20.18
N ASN A 245 -21.54 3.36 -19.04
CA ASN A 245 -20.60 2.92 -18.00
C ASN A 245 -19.65 1.79 -18.46
N SER A 246 -20.04 1.01 -19.47
CA SER A 246 -19.24 -0.05 -20.06
C SER A 246 -19.83 -0.48 -21.40
N ALA A 247 -19.00 -0.88 -22.35
CA ALA A 247 -19.43 -1.62 -23.54
C ALA A 247 -18.87 -3.04 -23.52
N LYS A 248 -19.59 -4.02 -24.07
CA LYS A 248 -19.10 -5.40 -24.17
C LYS A 248 -18.62 -5.67 -25.59
N ALA A 249 -17.38 -6.15 -25.72
CA ALA A 249 -16.84 -6.67 -26.96
C ALA A 249 -16.97 -8.20 -26.95
N GLU A 250 -17.57 -8.78 -28.00
CA GLU A 250 -17.69 -10.24 -28.17
C GLU A 250 -16.63 -10.76 -29.14
N ASP A 251 -16.34 -12.06 -29.05
CA ASP A 251 -15.34 -12.74 -29.87
C ASP A 251 -15.61 -12.57 -31.38
N GLY A 252 -14.58 -12.19 -32.13
CA GLY A 252 -14.64 -11.94 -33.56
C GLY A 252 -15.33 -10.64 -33.99
N GLU A 253 -15.86 -9.83 -33.07
CA GLU A 253 -16.47 -8.55 -33.41
C GLU A 253 -15.43 -7.52 -33.85
N GLU A 254 -15.77 -6.75 -34.89
CA GLU A 254 -14.95 -5.64 -35.35
C GLU A 254 -15.35 -4.35 -34.62
N TRP A 255 -14.33 -3.65 -34.12
CA TRP A 255 -14.40 -2.40 -33.40
C TRP A 255 -13.48 -1.38 -34.07
N THR A 256 -13.92 -0.13 -34.14
CA THR A 256 -13.14 0.97 -34.73
C THR A 256 -12.52 1.82 -33.61
N PHE A 257 -11.20 1.91 -33.58
CA PHE A 257 -10.47 2.83 -32.70
C PHE A 257 -10.05 4.05 -33.49
N THR A 258 -10.49 5.24 -33.09
CA THR A 258 -10.33 6.46 -33.89
C THR A 258 -9.80 7.63 -33.06
N VAL A 259 -8.95 8.45 -33.68
CA VAL A 259 -8.50 9.73 -33.11
C VAL A 259 -9.42 10.89 -33.50
N ARG A 260 -10.47 10.63 -34.29
CA ARG A 260 -11.47 11.64 -34.63
C ARG A 260 -12.29 11.99 -33.40
N LYS A 261 -12.54 13.29 -33.22
CA LYS A 261 -13.43 13.80 -32.18
C LYS A 261 -14.87 13.71 -32.64
N TYR A 262 -15.68 12.96 -31.91
CA TYR A 262 -17.14 12.94 -31.98
C TYR A 262 -17.71 13.46 -30.67
N GLU A 263 -18.87 14.10 -30.74
CA GLU A 263 -19.73 14.26 -29.57
C GLU A 263 -20.29 12.88 -29.17
N LEU A 264 -20.53 12.66 -27.87
CA LEU A 264 -21.01 11.37 -27.35
C LEU A 264 -22.33 10.92 -27.98
N SER A 265 -23.21 11.85 -28.36
CA SER A 265 -24.48 11.55 -29.04
C SER A 265 -24.31 11.00 -30.46
N ASP A 266 -23.18 11.28 -31.08
CA ASP A 266 -22.92 11.05 -32.50
C ASP A 266 -21.85 9.97 -32.72
N LEU A 267 -21.39 9.33 -31.63
CA LEU A 267 -20.38 8.30 -31.68
C LEU A 267 -20.94 7.07 -32.41
N PRO A 268 -20.34 6.63 -33.54
CA PRO A 268 -20.85 5.49 -34.27
C PRO A 268 -20.83 4.21 -33.43
N GLU A 269 -21.69 3.26 -33.75
CA GLU A 269 -21.73 1.97 -33.06
C GLU A 269 -20.36 1.28 -33.13
N ARG A 270 -19.94 0.62 -32.03
CA ARG A 270 -18.65 -0.10 -31.92
C ARG A 270 -17.42 0.75 -32.25
N THR A 271 -17.51 2.05 -31.99
CA THR A 271 -16.41 2.99 -32.18
C THR A 271 -15.91 3.49 -30.83
N VAL A 272 -14.60 3.50 -30.66
CA VAL A 272 -13.89 3.97 -29.47
C VAL A 272 -13.01 5.13 -29.88
N GLN A 273 -13.18 6.27 -29.22
CA GLN A 273 -12.24 7.38 -29.36
C GLN A 273 -10.95 7.08 -28.60
N VAL A 274 -9.81 7.53 -29.12
CA VAL A 274 -8.52 7.40 -28.46
C VAL A 274 -7.98 8.81 -28.17
N ASN A 275 -7.48 9.03 -26.96
CA ASN A 275 -7.01 10.35 -26.49
C ASN A 275 -5.63 10.77 -27.04
N TYR A 276 -5.07 10.03 -28.01
CA TYR A 276 -3.73 10.20 -28.54
C TYR A 276 -3.76 10.33 -30.06
N ASP A 277 -3.53 11.55 -30.55
CA ASP A 277 -3.64 11.87 -31.98
C ASP A 277 -2.71 11.04 -32.89
N GLY A 278 -1.58 10.55 -32.35
CA GLY A 278 -0.61 9.72 -33.08
C GLY A 278 -0.92 8.22 -33.12
N PHE A 279 -2.09 7.80 -32.64
CA PHE A 279 -2.43 6.38 -32.46
C PHE A 279 -2.42 5.60 -33.78
N ALA A 280 -3.05 6.11 -34.84
CA ALA A 280 -3.14 5.43 -36.13
C ALA A 280 -1.77 5.34 -36.85
N GLU A 281 -0.85 6.26 -36.56
CA GLU A 281 0.52 6.24 -37.08
C GLU A 281 1.40 5.21 -36.38
N ASP A 282 1.24 5.03 -35.06
CA ASP A 282 2.07 4.13 -34.26
C ASP A 282 1.65 2.66 -34.41
N VAL A 283 0.36 2.41 -34.66
CA VAL A 283 -0.22 1.06 -34.84
C VAL A 283 -0.01 0.53 -36.26
N GLN A 284 0.16 -0.79 -36.42
CA GLN A 284 0.25 -1.50 -37.70
C GLN A 284 -0.74 -2.68 -37.77
N ALA A 285 -1.12 -3.08 -38.99
CA ALA A 285 -1.91 -4.28 -39.18
C ALA A 285 -1.12 -5.52 -38.70
N GLY A 286 -1.78 -6.38 -37.93
CA GLY A 286 -1.17 -7.50 -37.22
C GLY A 286 -0.67 -7.18 -35.81
N ASP A 287 -0.70 -5.92 -35.37
CA ASP A 287 -0.45 -5.59 -33.95
C ASP A 287 -1.62 -6.08 -33.09
N GLU A 288 -1.32 -6.42 -31.84
CA GLU A 288 -2.30 -6.77 -30.82
C GLU A 288 -2.59 -5.54 -29.95
N LEU A 289 -3.84 -5.07 -29.94
CA LEU A 289 -4.30 -4.00 -29.08
C LEU A 289 -4.85 -4.59 -27.77
N VAL A 290 -4.28 -4.16 -26.65
CA VAL A 290 -4.55 -4.66 -25.31
C VAL A 290 -5.21 -3.56 -24.49
N VAL A 291 -6.38 -3.86 -23.92
CA VAL A 291 -7.16 -2.94 -23.08
C VAL A 291 -7.01 -3.34 -21.61
N ASP A 292 -6.68 -2.37 -20.75
CA ASP A 292 -6.54 -2.54 -19.28
C ASP A 292 -5.71 -3.78 -18.89
N GLY A 293 -4.55 -3.97 -19.52
CA GLY A 293 -3.65 -5.09 -19.20
C GLY A 293 -4.18 -6.47 -19.60
N GLY A 294 -5.11 -6.54 -20.55
CA GLY A 294 -5.61 -7.78 -21.14
C GLY A 294 -7.04 -8.15 -20.73
N MET A 295 -7.80 -7.20 -20.19
CA MET A 295 -9.24 -7.38 -19.95
C MET A 295 -10.02 -7.59 -21.25
N VAL A 296 -9.57 -6.94 -22.33
CA VAL A 296 -10.04 -7.16 -23.71
C VAL A 296 -8.82 -7.10 -24.63
N ARG A 297 -8.77 -7.96 -25.65
CA ARG A 297 -7.72 -7.90 -26.66
C ARG A 297 -8.29 -7.91 -28.07
N PHE A 298 -7.64 -7.20 -28.97
CA PHE A 298 -8.00 -7.14 -30.38
C PHE A 298 -6.79 -7.33 -31.27
N ASP A 299 -6.97 -7.99 -32.40
CA ASP A 299 -6.02 -7.96 -33.52
C ASP A 299 -6.32 -6.77 -34.42
N VAL A 300 -5.30 -5.98 -34.75
CA VAL A 300 -5.44 -4.89 -35.72
C VAL A 300 -5.54 -5.47 -37.12
N VAL A 301 -6.70 -5.32 -37.75
CA VAL A 301 -6.99 -5.88 -39.08
C VAL A 301 -6.44 -4.97 -40.17
N GLU A 302 -6.82 -3.70 -40.14
CA GLU A 302 -6.40 -2.71 -41.14
C GLU A 302 -6.53 -1.28 -40.61
N LYS A 303 -5.98 -0.32 -41.37
CA LYS A 303 -6.05 1.11 -41.07
C LYS A 303 -6.72 1.85 -42.21
N LEU A 304 -7.74 2.64 -41.90
CA LEU A 304 -8.51 3.47 -42.81
C LEU A 304 -8.31 4.95 -42.46
N GLY A 305 -7.14 5.49 -42.81
CA GLY A 305 -6.75 6.85 -42.43
C GLY A 305 -6.53 6.95 -40.90
N PRO A 306 -7.28 7.81 -40.17
CA PRO A 306 -7.17 7.94 -38.71
C PRO A 306 -7.94 6.85 -37.94
N ASP A 307 -8.65 5.96 -38.65
CA ASP A 307 -9.50 4.93 -38.07
C ASP A 307 -8.77 3.58 -38.14
N VAL A 308 -8.65 2.89 -37.01
CA VAL A 308 -7.99 1.58 -36.88
C VAL A 308 -9.06 0.53 -36.64
N ILE A 309 -9.18 -0.43 -37.55
CA ILE A 309 -10.17 -1.51 -37.46
C ILE A 309 -9.52 -2.69 -36.76
N CYS A 310 -10.10 -3.07 -35.63
CA CYS A 310 -9.59 -4.13 -34.78
C CYS A 310 -10.65 -5.22 -34.59
N ARG A 311 -10.24 -6.49 -34.62
CA ARG A 311 -11.11 -7.65 -34.37
C ARG A 311 -10.86 -8.18 -32.97
N CYS A 312 -11.92 -8.29 -32.17
CA CYS A 312 -11.83 -8.82 -30.82
C CYS A 312 -11.38 -10.28 -30.86
N ILE A 313 -10.35 -10.60 -30.09
CA ILE A 313 -9.81 -11.96 -29.94
C ILE A 313 -10.04 -12.51 -28.52
N ASP A 314 -10.01 -11.63 -27.52
CA ASP A 314 -10.34 -11.95 -26.13
C ASP A 314 -11.52 -11.06 -25.70
N PRO A 315 -12.74 -11.60 -25.62
CA PRO A 315 -13.94 -10.81 -25.32
C PRO A 315 -13.96 -10.34 -23.86
N GLY A 316 -14.53 -9.16 -23.64
CA GLY A 316 -14.64 -8.58 -22.30
C GLY A 316 -15.33 -7.23 -22.28
N LEU A 317 -15.14 -6.49 -21.19
CA LEU A 317 -15.75 -5.18 -20.98
C LEU A 317 -14.76 -4.06 -21.29
N LEU A 318 -15.17 -3.15 -22.16
CA LEU A 318 -14.53 -1.87 -22.40
C LEU A 318 -15.09 -0.86 -21.39
N LEU A 319 -14.22 -0.35 -20.53
CA LEU A 319 -14.57 0.67 -19.54
C LEU A 319 -14.17 2.06 -20.05
N PRO A 320 -14.91 3.14 -19.70
CA PRO A 320 -14.51 4.50 -20.04
C PRO A 320 -13.10 4.80 -19.52
N ARG A 321 -12.28 5.45 -20.35
CA ARG A 321 -10.89 5.83 -19.98
C ARG A 321 -9.97 4.68 -19.62
N ALA A 322 -10.29 3.46 -20.01
CA ALA A 322 -9.40 2.32 -19.87
C ALA A 322 -8.13 2.52 -20.71
N ASN A 323 -7.03 1.98 -20.20
CA ASN A 323 -5.70 2.10 -20.79
C ASN A 323 -5.59 1.26 -22.07
N LEU A 324 -4.85 1.78 -23.05
CA LEU A 324 -4.57 1.10 -24.31
C LEU A 324 -3.07 0.93 -24.50
N THR A 325 -2.63 -0.32 -24.63
CA THR A 325 -1.29 -0.66 -25.12
C THR A 325 -1.39 -1.48 -26.39
N PHE A 326 -0.35 -1.47 -27.22
CA PHE A 326 -0.32 -2.33 -28.40
C PHE A 326 1.04 -3.01 -28.55
N TRP A 327 0.99 -4.25 -29.01
CA TRP A 327 2.08 -5.21 -29.00
C TRP A 327 2.35 -5.73 -30.41
N ARG A 328 3.62 -5.91 -30.74
CA ARG A 328 4.10 -6.44 -32.02
C ARG A 328 5.18 -7.48 -31.74
N ASP A 329 5.01 -8.67 -32.31
CA ASP A 329 5.96 -9.79 -32.15
C ASP A 329 6.30 -10.11 -30.68
N GLY A 330 5.33 -9.99 -29.79
CA GLY A 330 5.49 -10.27 -28.35
C GLY A 330 6.21 -9.17 -27.56
N GLY A 331 6.43 -7.99 -28.13
CA GLY A 331 6.97 -6.82 -27.45
C GLY A 331 6.05 -5.60 -27.52
N LEU A 332 6.10 -4.74 -26.50
CA LEU A 332 5.38 -3.49 -26.47
C LEU A 332 5.87 -2.54 -27.58
N VAL A 333 4.94 -1.98 -28.36
CA VAL A 333 5.27 -1.02 -29.42
C VAL A 333 5.59 0.35 -28.82
N ARG A 334 6.72 0.89 -29.25
CA ARG A 334 7.28 2.15 -28.72
C ARG A 334 7.73 3.04 -29.86
N GLU A 335 6.81 3.85 -30.33
CA GLU A 335 6.97 4.76 -31.46
C GLU A 335 6.87 6.21 -30.95
N ARG A 336 5.95 7.02 -31.49
CA ARG A 336 5.76 8.40 -31.04
C ARG A 336 5.12 8.49 -29.66
N ASN A 337 4.34 7.49 -29.26
CA ASN A 337 3.71 7.38 -27.93
C ASN A 337 4.75 7.44 -26.78
N ALA A 338 5.97 6.98 -27.02
CA ALA A 338 7.07 7.08 -26.06
C ALA A 338 7.40 8.56 -25.71
N MET A 339 7.09 9.51 -26.60
CA MET A 339 7.35 10.94 -26.41
C MET A 339 6.25 11.68 -25.64
N LEU A 340 5.16 11.00 -25.23
CA LEU A 340 4.15 11.61 -24.37
C LEU A 340 4.80 12.14 -23.08
N PRO A 341 4.46 13.37 -22.65
CA PRO A 341 5.08 13.98 -21.48
C PRO A 341 4.70 13.21 -20.22
N THR A 342 5.66 12.90 -19.34
CA THR A 342 5.32 12.22 -18.07
C THR A 342 4.36 13.03 -17.20
N ILE A 343 4.49 14.36 -17.18
CA ILE A 343 3.60 15.26 -16.44
C ILE A 343 2.80 16.08 -17.45
N SER A 344 1.49 15.84 -17.52
CA SER A 344 0.58 16.56 -18.41
C SER A 344 0.30 17.99 -17.92
N SER A 345 -0.32 18.82 -18.76
CA SER A 345 -0.78 20.15 -18.35
C SER A 345 -1.80 20.08 -17.20
N LYS A 346 -2.63 19.04 -17.17
CA LYS A 346 -3.57 18.78 -16.06
C LYS A 346 -2.81 18.44 -14.79
N ASP A 347 -1.81 17.55 -14.88
CA ASP A 347 -1.01 17.15 -13.72
C ASP A 347 -0.27 18.33 -13.09
N TRP A 348 0.25 19.28 -13.88
CA TRP A 348 0.88 20.49 -13.32
C TRP A 348 -0.09 21.31 -12.46
N LEU A 349 -1.35 21.43 -12.91
CA LEU A 349 -2.40 22.11 -12.14
C LEU A 349 -2.79 21.30 -10.88
N ASP A 350 -2.81 19.96 -10.97
CA ASP A 350 -3.06 19.09 -9.82
C ASP A 350 -1.90 19.13 -8.82
N ILE A 351 -0.66 19.22 -9.28
CA ILE A 351 0.55 19.41 -8.46
C ILE A 351 0.51 20.75 -7.73
N ASP A 352 0.17 21.85 -8.42
CA ASP A 352 0.01 23.15 -7.76
C ASP A 352 -1.10 23.10 -6.70
N PHE A 353 -2.20 22.41 -6.99
CA PHE A 353 -3.25 22.14 -6.00
C PHE A 353 -2.69 21.35 -4.80
N GLY A 354 -2.00 20.23 -5.01
CA GLY A 354 -1.40 19.43 -3.94
C GLY A 354 -0.39 20.21 -3.08
N ILE A 355 0.42 21.07 -3.70
CA ILE A 355 1.33 21.98 -3.00
C ILE A 355 0.54 22.96 -2.13
N SER A 356 -0.49 23.60 -2.69
CA SER A 356 -1.33 24.57 -1.97
C SER A 356 -2.08 23.93 -0.80
N GLU A 357 -2.51 22.68 -0.99
CA GLU A 357 -3.18 21.89 0.02
C GLU A 357 -2.19 21.22 0.97
N GLY A 358 -0.87 21.40 0.84
CA GLY A 358 0.14 20.85 1.76
C GLY A 358 0.04 19.33 1.95
N VAL A 359 -0.02 18.57 0.86
CA VAL A 359 0.05 17.10 0.88
C VAL A 359 1.45 16.65 1.34
N ASP A 360 1.56 15.46 1.93
CA ASP A 360 2.85 14.95 2.42
C ASP A 360 3.67 14.29 1.31
N PHE A 361 2.98 13.72 0.30
CA PHE A 361 3.60 13.03 -0.84
C PHE A 361 2.88 13.32 -2.16
N ILE A 362 3.65 13.30 -3.25
CA ILE A 362 3.16 13.27 -4.63
C ILE A 362 3.73 12.02 -5.31
N ALA A 363 2.87 11.10 -5.73
CA ALA A 363 3.21 9.97 -6.58
C ALA A 363 3.02 10.39 -8.05
N VAL A 364 4.09 10.25 -8.84
CA VAL A 364 4.13 10.63 -10.25
C VAL A 364 3.94 9.39 -11.10
N SER A 365 2.94 9.43 -11.97
CA SER A 365 2.60 8.34 -12.88
C SER A 365 3.52 8.32 -14.10
N PHE A 366 3.77 7.14 -14.65
CA PHE A 366 4.47 6.85 -15.90
C PHE A 366 5.84 7.54 -16.00
N VAL A 367 6.62 7.43 -14.93
CA VAL A 367 7.95 8.07 -14.85
C VAL A 367 8.92 7.38 -15.79
N LYS A 368 9.37 8.12 -16.81
CA LYS A 368 10.27 7.60 -17.83
C LYS A 368 11.75 7.86 -17.54
N THR A 369 12.07 8.99 -16.91
CA THR A 369 13.45 9.42 -16.67
C THR A 369 13.63 10.12 -15.32
N ALA A 370 14.86 10.10 -14.80
CA ALA A 370 15.23 10.77 -13.56
C ALA A 370 15.04 12.30 -13.63
N ASP A 371 15.20 12.90 -14.80
CA ASP A 371 15.14 14.36 -14.96
C ASP A 371 13.74 14.92 -14.70
N VAL A 372 12.68 14.14 -15.00
CA VAL A 372 11.31 14.53 -14.64
C VAL A 372 11.17 14.69 -13.13
N ILE A 373 11.70 13.73 -12.35
CA ILE A 373 11.66 13.76 -10.89
C ILE A 373 12.49 14.92 -10.34
N LYS A 374 13.71 15.13 -10.85
CA LYS A 374 14.56 16.27 -10.45
C LYS A 374 13.89 17.61 -10.71
N HIS A 375 13.26 17.75 -11.88
CA HIS A 375 12.56 18.98 -12.25
C HIS A 375 11.36 19.23 -11.32
N LEU A 376 10.52 18.21 -11.08
CA LEU A 376 9.40 18.33 -10.15
C LEU A 376 9.85 18.68 -8.73
N LYS A 377 10.90 18.02 -8.22
CA LYS A 377 11.44 18.34 -6.88
C LYS A 377 11.96 19.77 -6.79
N SER A 378 12.60 20.26 -7.85
CA SER A 378 13.06 21.66 -7.93
C SER A 378 11.88 22.63 -7.95
N TYR A 379 10.83 22.32 -8.72
CA TYR A 379 9.59 23.09 -8.80
C TYR A 379 8.87 23.18 -7.45
N ILE A 380 8.72 22.05 -6.74
CA ILE A 380 8.13 21.98 -5.40
C ILE A 380 8.96 22.80 -4.42
N SER A 381 10.29 22.62 -4.42
CA SER A 381 11.18 23.31 -3.47
C SER A 381 11.15 24.82 -3.64
N ALA A 382 10.98 25.32 -4.87
CA ALA A 382 10.85 26.74 -5.16
C ALA A 382 9.52 27.34 -4.65
N ARG A 383 8.44 26.55 -4.61
CA ARG A 383 7.11 26.99 -4.17
C ARG A 383 6.84 26.77 -2.68
N CYS A 384 7.42 25.72 -2.10
CA CYS A 384 7.21 25.34 -0.71
C CYS A 384 8.55 24.96 -0.02
N PRO A 385 9.44 25.94 0.24
CA PRO A 385 10.75 25.65 0.81
C PRO A 385 10.68 25.20 2.28
N GLN A 386 9.59 25.51 2.98
CA GLN A 386 9.43 25.26 4.43
C GLN A 386 8.82 23.90 4.75
N GLU A 387 8.01 23.33 3.85
CA GLU A 387 7.36 22.03 4.04
C GLU A 387 7.71 21.09 2.89
N PRO A 388 8.74 20.23 3.06
CA PRO A 388 9.18 19.33 2.00
C PRO A 388 8.13 18.24 1.73
N ILE A 389 7.63 18.20 0.50
CA ILE A 389 6.75 17.16 -0.03
C ILE A 389 7.61 16.05 -0.65
N GLY A 390 7.36 14.79 -0.30
CA GLY A 390 8.09 13.66 -0.88
C GLY A 390 7.59 13.31 -2.27
N VAL A 391 8.48 13.09 -3.23
CA VAL A 391 8.14 12.68 -4.60
C VAL A 391 8.40 11.20 -4.80
N PHE A 392 7.35 10.43 -5.11
CA PHE A 392 7.41 9.00 -5.38
C PHE A 392 7.30 8.75 -6.89
N ALA A 393 8.22 7.95 -7.44
CA ALA A 393 8.09 7.50 -8.82
C ALA A 393 7.23 6.22 -8.88
N LYS A 394 6.16 6.21 -9.66
CA LYS A 394 5.44 4.98 -10.00
C LYS A 394 6.23 4.26 -11.10
N ILE A 395 6.64 3.03 -10.79
CA ILE A 395 7.35 2.14 -11.71
C ILE A 395 6.30 1.27 -12.37
N GLU A 396 5.85 1.73 -13.53
CA GLU A 396 4.70 1.16 -14.25
C GLU A 396 4.88 1.08 -15.75
N SER A 397 6.01 1.55 -16.30
CA SER A 397 6.27 1.49 -17.74
C SER A 397 7.56 0.74 -18.04
N SER A 398 7.66 0.22 -19.26
CA SER A 398 8.90 -0.38 -19.76
C SER A 398 10.07 0.62 -19.76
N ASP A 399 9.80 1.92 -19.89
CA ASP A 399 10.78 3.00 -19.74
C ASP A 399 11.33 3.11 -18.33
N SER A 400 10.45 3.04 -17.33
CA SER A 400 10.82 3.08 -15.93
C SER A 400 11.82 1.97 -15.60
N LEU A 401 11.63 0.77 -16.17
CA LEU A 401 12.53 -0.37 -15.94
C LEU A 401 13.91 -0.18 -16.57
N ARG A 402 13.99 0.43 -17.75
CA ARG A 402 15.29 0.71 -18.42
C ARG A 402 16.14 1.73 -17.64
N ASN A 403 15.48 2.67 -16.97
CA ASN A 403 16.11 3.76 -16.23
C ASN A 403 15.93 3.61 -14.71
N LEU A 404 15.73 2.38 -14.22
CA LEU A 404 15.19 2.11 -12.89
C LEU A 404 16.06 2.69 -11.77
N GLU A 405 17.36 2.43 -11.80
CA GLU A 405 18.32 2.89 -10.78
C GLU A 405 18.37 4.43 -10.71
N ASP A 406 18.53 5.08 -11.86
CA ASP A 406 18.59 6.55 -11.95
C ASP A 406 17.31 7.22 -11.42
N ILE A 407 16.13 6.65 -11.74
CA ILE A 407 14.84 7.15 -11.28
C ILE A 407 14.73 7.00 -9.75
N ILE A 408 15.01 5.81 -9.21
CA ILE A 408 14.90 5.54 -7.77
C ILE A 408 15.88 6.42 -6.98
N GLN A 409 17.10 6.60 -7.47
CA GLN A 409 18.14 7.36 -6.79
C GLN A 409 17.69 8.81 -6.49
N VAL A 410 17.05 9.46 -7.45
CA VAL A 410 16.62 10.87 -7.33
C VAL A 410 15.25 11.05 -6.66
N SER A 411 14.45 9.99 -6.63
CA SER A 411 13.12 9.96 -5.98
C SER A 411 13.23 9.90 -4.46
N ASP A 412 12.17 10.28 -3.74
CA ASP A 412 12.08 10.11 -2.28
C ASP A 412 11.53 8.74 -1.88
N GLY A 413 10.98 8.01 -2.85
CA GLY A 413 10.47 6.64 -2.75
C GLY A 413 9.98 6.15 -4.10
N ALA A 414 9.52 4.91 -4.15
CA ALA A 414 8.93 4.33 -5.37
C ALA A 414 7.64 3.57 -5.07
N MET A 415 6.82 3.38 -6.10
CA MET A 415 5.62 2.55 -6.06
C MET A 415 5.70 1.54 -7.20
N VAL A 416 5.65 0.25 -6.88
CA VAL A 416 5.48 -0.82 -7.87
C VAL A 416 3.98 -0.86 -8.21
N ALA A 417 3.60 -0.19 -9.30
CA ALA A 417 2.21 -0.09 -9.74
C ALA A 417 1.92 -1.23 -10.73
N ARG A 418 1.51 -2.37 -10.16
CA ARG A 418 1.49 -3.67 -10.86
C ARG A 418 0.43 -3.77 -11.96
N GLY A 419 -0.66 -3.01 -11.84
CA GLY A 419 -1.73 -3.00 -12.84
C GLY A 419 -1.20 -2.53 -14.19
N ASP A 420 -0.74 -1.27 -14.23
CA ASP A 420 -0.14 -0.68 -15.44
C ASP A 420 1.15 -1.39 -15.86
N LEU A 421 2.00 -1.79 -14.91
CA LEU A 421 3.21 -2.56 -15.22
C LEU A 421 2.89 -3.87 -15.94
N GLY A 422 1.84 -4.58 -15.52
CA GLY A 422 1.37 -5.81 -16.15
C GLY A 422 0.81 -5.63 -17.56
N ALA A 423 0.44 -4.41 -17.95
CA ALA A 423 0.07 -4.07 -19.32
C ALA A 423 1.27 -3.77 -20.22
N GLN A 424 2.46 -3.58 -19.63
CA GLN A 424 3.67 -3.05 -20.28
C GLN A 424 4.79 -4.09 -20.41
N ILE A 425 4.73 -5.16 -19.61
CA ILE A 425 5.61 -6.33 -19.68
C ILE A 425 4.77 -7.61 -19.58
N PRO A 426 5.28 -8.78 -20.03
CA PRO A 426 4.58 -10.04 -19.84
C PRO A 426 4.23 -10.29 -18.36
N LEU A 427 2.99 -10.70 -18.09
CA LEU A 427 2.43 -10.79 -16.73
C LEU A 427 3.26 -11.69 -15.80
N GLU A 428 3.83 -12.77 -16.34
CA GLU A 428 4.69 -13.70 -15.60
C GLU A 428 6.02 -13.08 -15.14
N GLN A 429 6.44 -11.94 -15.72
CA GLN A 429 7.65 -11.22 -15.33
C GLN A 429 7.40 -10.28 -14.13
N VAL A 430 6.17 -9.80 -13.95
CA VAL A 430 5.81 -8.80 -12.92
C VAL A 430 6.29 -9.20 -11.52
N PRO A 431 6.12 -10.44 -11.03
CA PRO A 431 6.59 -10.81 -9.69
C PRO A 431 8.11 -10.68 -9.51
N SER A 432 8.89 -11.03 -10.55
CA SER A 432 10.36 -10.94 -10.50
C SER A 432 10.83 -9.48 -10.54
N VAL A 433 10.19 -8.67 -11.39
CA VAL A 433 10.47 -7.22 -11.49
C VAL A 433 10.07 -6.49 -10.20
N GLN A 434 8.95 -6.84 -9.57
CA GLN A 434 8.59 -6.32 -8.25
C GLN A 434 9.69 -6.56 -7.23
N GLN A 435 10.22 -7.79 -7.16
CA GLN A 435 11.29 -8.13 -6.23
C GLN A 435 12.56 -7.30 -6.48
N GLU A 436 12.94 -7.12 -7.75
CA GLU A 436 14.07 -6.29 -8.16
C GLU A 436 13.89 -4.83 -7.70
N ILE A 437 12.73 -4.23 -7.98
CA ILE A 437 12.42 -2.85 -7.58
C ILE A 437 12.47 -2.69 -6.06
N VAL A 438 11.88 -3.62 -5.31
CA VAL A 438 11.87 -3.59 -3.84
C VAL A 438 13.28 -3.70 -3.27
N GLN A 439 14.12 -4.58 -3.82
CA GLN A 439 15.51 -4.75 -3.40
C GLN A 439 16.34 -3.49 -3.68
N LEU A 440 16.20 -2.92 -4.88
CA LEU A 440 16.93 -1.72 -5.29
C LEU A 440 16.53 -0.50 -4.45
N CYS A 441 15.23 -0.32 -4.19
CA CYS A 441 14.74 0.72 -3.27
C CYS A 441 15.37 0.58 -1.88
N ARG A 442 15.40 -0.65 -1.33
CA ARG A 442 16.07 -0.92 -0.05
C ARG A 442 17.56 -0.59 -0.11
N GLN A 443 18.27 -1.01 -1.15
CA GLN A 443 19.70 -0.70 -1.31
C GLN A 443 19.96 0.81 -1.28
N LEU A 444 19.11 1.59 -1.98
CA LEU A 444 19.20 3.04 -2.10
C LEU A 444 18.52 3.84 -0.97
N ASN A 445 18.10 3.18 0.12
CA ASN A 445 17.40 3.82 1.25
C ASN A 445 16.13 4.59 0.85
N LYS A 446 15.37 4.03 -0.09
CA LYS A 446 14.12 4.58 -0.58
C LYS A 446 12.96 3.70 -0.11
N PRO A 447 11.93 4.25 0.56
CA PRO A 447 10.72 3.50 0.86
C PRO A 447 10.02 3.07 -0.43
N VAL A 448 9.49 1.85 -0.43
CA VAL A 448 8.79 1.25 -1.58
C VAL A 448 7.38 0.79 -1.20
N ILE A 449 6.42 1.12 -2.07
CA ILE A 449 5.02 0.69 -1.97
C ILE A 449 4.78 -0.40 -3.01
N VAL A 450 4.15 -1.51 -2.62
CA VAL A 450 3.60 -2.49 -3.58
C VAL A 450 2.10 -2.23 -3.73
N ALA A 451 1.66 -2.02 -4.97
CA ALA A 451 0.34 -1.49 -5.29
C ALA A 451 -0.43 -2.35 -6.32
N SER A 452 -1.75 -2.15 -6.31
CA SER A 452 -2.76 -2.72 -7.22
C SER A 452 -3.05 -4.20 -7.02
N GLN A 453 -4.34 -4.58 -7.02
CA GLN A 453 -4.84 -5.97 -7.04
C GLN A 453 -4.32 -6.90 -5.92
N LEU A 454 -4.01 -6.35 -4.73
CA LEU A 454 -3.63 -7.19 -3.58
C LEU A 454 -4.84 -7.94 -3.00
N LEU A 455 -6.03 -7.34 -3.07
CA LEU A 455 -7.29 -7.90 -2.57
C LEU A 455 -8.45 -7.61 -3.54
N GLU A 456 -8.20 -7.64 -4.85
CA GLU A 456 -9.14 -7.19 -5.89
C GLU A 456 -10.55 -7.80 -5.74
N SER A 457 -10.64 -9.11 -5.44
CA SER A 457 -11.93 -9.79 -5.24
C SER A 457 -12.75 -9.21 -4.08
N MET A 458 -12.10 -8.49 -3.14
CA MET A 458 -12.76 -7.86 -2.01
C MET A 458 -13.49 -6.56 -2.35
N ILE A 459 -13.40 -6.08 -3.59
CA ILE A 459 -14.29 -5.05 -4.11
C ILE A 459 -15.74 -5.57 -4.07
N GLU A 460 -15.97 -6.81 -4.49
CA GLU A 460 -17.31 -7.41 -4.56
C GLU A 460 -17.60 -8.40 -3.43
N TYR A 461 -16.58 -9.10 -2.93
CA TYR A 461 -16.75 -10.22 -2.02
C TYR A 461 -16.19 -9.93 -0.62
N PRO A 462 -16.81 -10.44 0.45
CA PRO A 462 -16.33 -10.14 1.81
C PRO A 462 -15.07 -10.93 2.18
N THR A 463 -14.54 -11.81 1.34
CA THR A 463 -13.42 -12.69 1.69
C THR A 463 -12.46 -12.80 0.51
N PRO A 464 -11.14 -12.70 0.74
CA PRO A 464 -10.17 -12.79 -0.35
C PRO A 464 -10.00 -14.22 -0.84
N THR A 465 -9.39 -14.34 -2.02
CA THR A 465 -8.90 -15.60 -2.54
C THR A 465 -7.62 -16.04 -1.80
N ARG A 466 -7.22 -17.30 -2.00
CA ARG A 466 -5.94 -17.79 -1.46
C ARG A 466 -4.73 -17.21 -2.20
N ALA A 467 -4.90 -16.87 -3.48
CA ALA A 467 -3.86 -16.25 -4.29
C ALA A 467 -3.54 -14.83 -3.76
N GLU A 468 -4.56 -14.03 -3.47
CA GLU A 468 -4.40 -12.68 -2.89
C GLU A 468 -3.68 -12.71 -1.53
N VAL A 469 -4.04 -13.66 -0.66
CA VAL A 469 -3.34 -13.83 0.62
C VAL A 469 -1.88 -14.24 0.42
N ALA A 470 -1.59 -15.10 -0.57
CA ALA A 470 -0.23 -15.48 -0.92
C ALA A 470 0.57 -14.31 -1.48
N ASP A 471 -0.05 -13.46 -2.30
CA ASP A 471 0.54 -12.27 -2.90
C ASP A 471 0.94 -11.23 -1.83
N ILE A 472 0.02 -10.92 -0.91
CA ILE A 472 0.35 -10.09 0.28
C ILE A 472 1.51 -10.70 1.06
N SER A 473 1.48 -12.01 1.28
CA SER A 473 2.53 -12.69 2.03
C SER A 473 3.90 -12.54 1.35
N GLU A 474 3.93 -12.58 0.03
CA GLU A 474 5.15 -12.45 -0.75
C GLU A 474 5.68 -11.01 -0.72
N ALA A 475 4.83 -10.00 -0.93
CA ALA A 475 5.22 -8.59 -0.83
C ALA A 475 5.81 -8.23 0.55
N VAL A 476 5.26 -8.81 1.63
CA VAL A 476 5.80 -8.63 3.00
C VAL A 476 7.14 -9.35 3.17
N ARG A 477 7.30 -10.57 2.63
CA ARG A 477 8.58 -11.30 2.67
C ARG A 477 9.68 -10.58 1.92
N GLN A 478 9.35 -9.95 0.79
CA GLN A 478 10.25 -9.08 0.02
C GLN A 478 10.66 -7.81 0.78
N ARG A 479 10.06 -7.55 1.95
CA ARG A 479 10.33 -6.42 2.84
C ARG A 479 9.95 -5.06 2.22
N ALA A 480 8.85 -5.02 1.47
CA ALA A 480 8.25 -3.75 1.05
C ALA A 480 7.94 -2.86 2.27
N ASP A 481 8.06 -1.53 2.12
CA ASP A 481 7.76 -0.62 3.21
C ASP A 481 6.25 -0.51 3.45
N ALA A 482 5.47 -0.52 2.38
CA ALA A 482 4.03 -0.43 2.45
C ALA A 482 3.32 -1.29 1.39
N LEU A 483 2.07 -1.63 1.70
CA LEU A 483 1.12 -2.24 0.78
C LEU A 483 -0.08 -1.30 0.58
N MET A 484 -0.66 -1.32 -0.62
CA MET A 484 -1.70 -0.37 -1.01
C MET A 484 -3.00 -1.03 -1.45
N LEU A 485 -4.12 -0.57 -0.88
CA LEU A 485 -5.46 -0.81 -1.39
C LEU A 485 -5.85 0.29 -2.39
N SER A 486 -6.38 -0.13 -3.54
CA SER A 486 -6.81 0.70 -4.65
C SER A 486 -8.34 0.73 -4.72
N GLY A 487 -8.95 -0.02 -5.63
CA GLY A 487 -10.41 -0.12 -5.75
C GLY A 487 -11.06 -0.68 -4.48
N GLU A 488 -10.36 -1.56 -3.77
CA GLU A 488 -10.85 -2.24 -2.57
C GLU A 488 -11.27 -1.26 -1.47
N SER A 489 -10.51 -0.18 -1.28
CA SER A 489 -10.83 0.85 -0.30
C SER A 489 -11.55 2.07 -0.90
N ALA A 490 -11.38 2.34 -2.19
CA ALA A 490 -11.98 3.52 -2.81
C ALA A 490 -13.48 3.35 -3.08
N MET A 491 -13.89 2.19 -3.60
CA MET A 491 -15.26 1.92 -4.06
C MET A 491 -15.78 0.53 -3.71
N GLY A 492 -14.93 -0.34 -3.14
CA GLY A 492 -15.33 -1.69 -2.76
C GLY A 492 -16.44 -1.73 -1.72
N ALA A 493 -17.19 -2.82 -1.70
CA ALA A 493 -18.26 -3.08 -0.74
C ALA A 493 -17.74 -3.35 0.69
N TYR A 494 -16.45 -3.69 0.84
CA TYR A 494 -15.87 -4.14 2.11
C TYR A 494 -14.53 -3.46 2.46
N PRO A 495 -14.43 -2.12 2.44
CA PRO A 495 -13.16 -1.39 2.55
C PRO A 495 -12.44 -1.65 3.90
N GLU A 496 -13.17 -1.60 5.01
CA GLU A 496 -12.62 -1.87 6.34
C GLU A 496 -12.16 -3.33 6.50
N LYS A 497 -12.89 -4.26 5.87
CA LYS A 497 -12.55 -5.69 5.94
C LYS A 497 -11.32 -6.01 5.08
N ALA A 498 -11.19 -5.41 3.91
CA ALA A 498 -10.00 -5.50 3.07
C ALA A 498 -8.77 -4.98 3.83
N LEU A 499 -8.88 -3.81 4.48
CA LEU A 499 -7.81 -3.26 5.31
C LEU A 499 -7.45 -4.19 6.48
N SER A 500 -8.44 -4.78 7.14
CA SER A 500 -8.24 -5.74 8.22
C SER A 500 -7.49 -7.00 7.76
N VAL A 501 -7.86 -7.55 6.60
CA VAL A 501 -7.15 -8.70 5.99
C VAL A 501 -5.70 -8.32 5.69
N LEU A 502 -5.46 -7.18 5.02
CA LEU A 502 -4.12 -6.71 4.67
C LEU A 502 -3.25 -6.54 5.93
N ARG A 503 -3.81 -5.97 7.01
CA ARG A 503 -3.16 -5.83 8.31
C ARG A 503 -2.83 -7.19 8.95
N GLN A 504 -3.80 -8.10 9.01
CA GLN A 504 -3.66 -9.39 9.68
C GLN A 504 -2.64 -10.30 9.00
N VAL A 505 -2.66 -10.37 7.67
CA VAL A 505 -1.68 -11.16 6.90
C VAL A 505 -0.29 -10.57 7.10
N SER A 506 -0.12 -9.25 6.99
CA SER A 506 1.16 -8.59 7.22
C SER A 506 1.73 -8.89 8.61
N LEU A 507 0.92 -8.75 9.66
CA LEU A 507 1.32 -9.08 11.03
C LEU A 507 1.73 -10.54 11.20
N ARG A 508 0.99 -11.47 10.59
CA ARG A 508 1.27 -12.91 10.70
C ARG A 508 2.59 -13.27 10.03
N ILE A 509 2.85 -12.73 8.84
CA ILE A 509 4.06 -13.02 8.05
C ILE A 509 5.28 -12.37 8.69
N GLU A 510 5.18 -11.11 9.15
CA GLU A 510 6.27 -10.47 9.89
C GLU A 510 6.64 -11.24 11.16
N LYS A 511 5.63 -11.72 11.91
CA LYS A 511 5.85 -12.57 13.08
C LYS A 511 6.58 -13.86 12.70
N TYR A 512 6.15 -14.53 11.63
CA TYR A 512 6.80 -15.75 11.14
C TYR A 512 8.27 -15.48 10.75
N CYS A 513 8.55 -14.41 10.02
CA CYS A 513 9.93 -14.04 9.65
C CYS A 513 10.84 -13.79 10.87
N ARG A 514 10.30 -13.19 11.95
CA ARG A 514 11.04 -13.00 13.21
C ARG A 514 11.28 -14.33 13.95
N GLU A 515 10.27 -15.19 14.02
CA GLU A 515 10.34 -16.49 14.72
C GLU A 515 11.37 -17.43 14.10
N GLU A 516 11.41 -17.48 12.76
CA GLU A 516 12.38 -18.27 12.01
C GLU A 516 13.81 -17.69 12.05
N LYS A 517 14.01 -16.55 12.72
CA LYS A 517 15.26 -15.79 12.72
C LYS A 517 15.82 -15.66 11.31
N HIS A 518 14.97 -15.27 10.36
CA HIS A 518 15.42 -14.86 9.03
C HIS A 518 16.13 -13.51 9.13
N HIS A 519 17.32 -13.52 9.75
CA HIS A 519 18.28 -12.43 9.70
C HIS A 519 18.90 -12.49 8.31
N GLU A 520 18.37 -11.67 7.41
CA GLU A 520 19.05 -11.39 6.17
C GLU A 520 20.40 -10.74 6.50
N ASN A 521 21.50 -11.47 6.26
CA ASN A 521 22.82 -10.86 6.10
C ASN A 521 22.88 -10.15 4.73
N THR A 522 21.89 -9.32 4.42
CA THR A 522 21.91 -8.52 3.20
C THR A 522 22.98 -7.47 3.42
N ARG A 523 24.10 -7.63 2.69
CA ARG A 523 25.15 -6.63 2.61
C ARG A 523 24.57 -5.43 1.88
N LEU A 524 24.03 -4.48 2.63
CA LEU A 524 23.54 -3.21 2.08
C LEU A 524 24.69 -2.49 1.40
N GLN A 525 24.41 -1.93 0.22
CA GLN A 525 25.37 -1.11 -0.51
C GLN A 525 25.61 0.20 0.22
N GLU A 526 26.83 0.72 0.16
CA GLU A 526 27.17 2.03 0.69
C GLU A 526 26.46 3.11 -0.13
N LEU A 527 25.71 4.01 0.52
CA LEU A 527 24.87 4.99 -0.16
C LEU A 527 25.64 6.21 -0.66
N SER A 528 26.62 6.66 0.12
CA SER A 528 27.19 7.99 -0.03
C SER A 528 28.71 7.96 0.02
N ALA A 529 29.34 8.80 -0.80
CA ALA A 529 30.76 9.09 -0.70
C ALA A 529 31.07 10.10 0.44
N ALA A 530 30.09 10.92 0.84
CA ALA A 530 30.28 11.95 1.85
C ALA A 530 30.53 11.31 3.23
N LEU A 531 31.57 11.75 3.93
CA LEU A 531 31.97 11.15 5.19
C LEU A 531 30.87 11.23 6.26
N SER A 532 30.17 12.37 6.38
CA SER A 532 29.10 12.55 7.37
C SER A 532 27.90 11.61 7.17
N GLU A 533 27.56 11.31 5.92
CA GLU A 533 26.45 10.39 5.61
C GLU A 533 26.88 8.94 5.85
N ARG A 534 28.13 8.58 5.51
CA ARG A 534 28.70 7.28 5.84
C ARG A 534 28.78 7.02 7.35
N ILE A 535 29.13 8.02 8.15
CA ILE A 535 29.13 7.87 9.62
C ILE A 535 27.71 7.57 10.11
N SER A 536 26.72 8.36 9.70
CA SER A 536 25.30 8.13 10.05
C SER A 536 24.85 6.72 9.65
N GLU A 537 25.20 6.28 8.44
CA GLU A 537 24.91 4.95 7.91
C GLU A 537 25.52 3.85 8.78
N GLN A 538 26.82 3.91 9.08
CA GLN A 538 27.49 2.90 9.89
C GLN A 538 26.97 2.86 11.32
N ILE A 539 26.62 4.02 11.89
CA ILE A 539 25.97 4.11 13.21
C ILE A 539 24.62 3.40 13.19
N CYS A 540 23.77 3.68 12.21
CA CYS A 540 22.47 3.00 12.08
C CYS A 540 22.61 1.49 11.86
N ASN A 541 23.55 1.07 11.01
CA ASN A 541 23.84 -0.34 10.75
C ASN A 541 24.29 -1.05 12.03
N ALA A 542 25.23 -0.45 12.77
CA ALA A 542 25.73 -1.00 14.03
C ALA A 542 24.64 -1.03 15.10
N ALA A 543 23.81 0.01 15.20
CA ALA A 543 22.69 0.07 16.14
C ALA A 543 21.65 -1.02 15.85
N ALA A 544 21.28 -1.23 14.58
CA ALA A 544 20.34 -2.29 14.19
C ALA A 544 20.91 -3.69 14.46
N GLN A 545 22.19 -3.93 14.14
CA GLN A 545 22.85 -5.19 14.47
C GLN A 545 22.92 -5.44 15.98
N MET A 546 23.24 -4.42 16.76
CA MET A 546 23.29 -4.48 18.21
C MET A 546 21.90 -4.76 18.79
N ALA A 547 20.87 -4.07 18.29
CA ALA A 547 19.49 -4.26 18.68
C ALA A 547 19.03 -5.71 18.48
N ASN A 548 19.31 -6.29 17.31
CA ASN A 548 18.96 -7.68 17.01
C ASN A 548 19.76 -8.68 17.86
N LYS A 549 21.08 -8.48 18.04
CA LYS A 549 21.94 -9.38 18.82
C LYS A 549 21.63 -9.38 20.32
N LEU A 550 21.29 -8.22 20.86
CA LEU A 550 20.91 -8.07 22.26
C LEU A 550 19.41 -8.33 22.49
N GLU A 551 18.66 -8.61 21.42
CA GLU A 551 17.20 -8.81 21.43
C GLU A 551 16.45 -7.68 22.16
N VAL A 552 16.90 -6.44 21.93
CA VAL A 552 16.36 -5.25 22.61
C VAL A 552 14.88 -5.04 22.29
N ASP A 553 14.20 -4.33 23.18
CA ASP A 553 12.77 -4.11 23.12
C ASP A 553 12.38 -3.06 22.08
N ALA A 554 13.19 -2.02 21.89
CA ALA A 554 12.99 -1.00 20.86
C ALA A 554 14.30 -0.26 20.50
N ILE A 555 14.34 0.33 19.31
CA ILE A 555 15.35 1.33 18.93
C ILE A 555 14.73 2.72 19.07
N PHE A 556 15.43 3.63 19.73
CA PHE A 556 15.04 5.02 19.87
C PHE A 556 15.91 5.85 18.95
N VAL A 557 15.29 6.60 18.04
CA VAL A 557 16.01 7.51 17.15
C VAL A 557 15.42 8.91 17.27
N TYR A 558 16.28 9.88 17.56
CA TYR A 558 15.92 11.28 17.59
C TYR A 558 16.35 11.91 16.28
N THR A 559 15.40 12.49 15.53
CA THR A 559 15.66 13.01 14.20
C THR A 559 14.82 14.24 13.88
N ARG A 560 15.46 15.25 13.29
CA ARG A 560 14.77 16.46 12.82
C ARG A 560 14.30 16.35 11.37
N ARG A 561 15.03 15.60 10.53
CA ARG A 561 14.75 15.47 9.09
C ARG A 561 14.24 14.08 8.69
N GLY A 562 14.28 13.10 9.59
CA GLY A 562 13.86 11.72 9.32
C GLY A 562 14.95 10.80 8.79
N TYR A 563 16.09 11.34 8.34
CA TYR A 563 17.12 10.57 7.62
C TYR A 563 17.66 9.36 8.40
N MET A 564 18.08 9.54 9.66
CA MET A 564 18.55 8.41 10.48
C MET A 564 17.47 7.38 10.79
N ALA A 565 16.21 7.82 10.92
CA ALA A 565 15.10 6.90 11.10
C ALA A 565 14.88 6.05 9.84
N GLN A 566 15.00 6.64 8.65
CA GLN A 566 14.95 5.90 7.38
C GLN A 566 16.11 4.91 7.25
N LEU A 567 17.35 5.31 7.61
CA LEU A 567 18.50 4.40 7.61
C LEU A 567 18.30 3.18 8.53
N LEU A 568 17.73 3.40 9.72
CA LEU A 568 17.37 2.30 10.62
C LEU A 568 16.24 1.44 10.04
N SER A 569 15.22 2.05 9.45
CA SER A 569 14.13 1.34 8.77
C SER A 569 14.66 0.45 7.65
N ARG A 570 15.61 0.93 6.84
CA ARG A 570 16.30 0.17 5.79
C ARG A 570 16.99 -1.10 6.31
N CYS A 571 17.54 -1.04 7.52
CA CYS A 571 18.19 -2.19 8.16
C CYS A 571 17.22 -3.31 8.57
N ARG A 572 15.90 -3.03 8.58
CA ARG A 572 14.83 -3.96 8.98
C ARG A 572 15.09 -4.67 10.33
N PRO A 573 15.40 -3.94 11.43
CA PRO A 573 15.58 -4.54 12.75
C PRO A 573 14.30 -5.27 13.20
N ASP A 574 14.45 -6.29 14.05
CA ASP A 574 13.31 -7.10 14.50
C ASP A 574 12.41 -6.34 15.48
N CYS A 575 13.00 -5.46 16.28
CA CYS A 575 12.29 -4.58 17.22
C CYS A 575 11.72 -3.34 16.50
N PRO A 576 10.69 -2.67 17.07
CA PRO A 576 10.17 -1.44 16.51
C PRO A 576 11.18 -0.31 16.64
N ILE A 577 11.07 0.68 15.75
CA ILE A 577 11.89 1.88 15.78
C ILE A 577 11.01 3.06 16.20
N PHE A 578 11.26 3.63 17.37
CA PHE A 578 10.57 4.80 17.86
C PHE A 578 11.31 6.03 17.36
N ALA A 579 10.69 6.75 16.42
CA ALA A 579 11.28 7.91 15.79
C ALA A 579 10.73 9.20 16.41
N PHE A 580 11.53 9.87 17.23
CA PHE A 580 11.18 11.13 17.86
C PHE A 580 11.56 12.29 16.94
N THR A 581 10.65 13.24 16.76
CA THR A 581 10.87 14.46 15.96
C THR A 581 10.13 15.64 16.59
N ASP A 582 10.58 16.86 16.36
CA ASP A 582 9.89 18.11 16.75
C ASP A 582 8.90 18.59 15.68
N SER A 583 8.93 18.00 14.48
CA SER A 583 8.10 18.39 13.34
C SER A 583 6.91 17.45 13.10
N ARG A 584 5.70 18.01 13.04
CA ARG A 584 4.48 17.28 12.66
C ARG A 584 4.52 16.78 11.20
N ASN A 585 5.12 17.55 10.30
CA ASN A 585 5.27 17.15 8.89
C ASN A 585 6.18 15.92 8.78
N VAL A 586 7.33 15.93 9.45
CA VAL A 586 8.25 14.78 9.48
C VAL A 586 7.58 13.57 10.14
N ARG A 587 6.84 13.76 11.23
CA ARG A 587 6.06 12.69 11.87
C ARG A 587 5.13 11.98 10.88
N ARG A 588 4.35 12.73 10.09
CA ARG A 588 3.46 12.16 9.07
C ARG A 588 4.24 11.44 7.98
N ARG A 589 5.30 12.04 7.45
CA ARG A 589 6.11 11.40 6.38
C ARG A 589 6.77 10.09 6.83
N LEU A 590 7.24 10.02 8.07
CA LEU A 590 7.83 8.79 8.62
C LEU A 590 6.82 7.64 8.77
N ASN A 591 5.51 7.91 8.73
CA ASN A 591 4.49 6.84 8.78
C ASN A 591 4.45 5.94 7.55
N LEU A 592 5.13 6.29 6.46
CA LEU A 592 5.26 5.45 5.29
C LEU A 592 6.47 4.50 5.33
N SER A 593 7.44 4.73 6.22
CA SER A 593 8.64 3.90 6.31
C SER A 593 8.45 2.68 7.21
N TRP A 594 8.94 1.52 6.78
CA TRP A 594 8.77 0.25 7.49
C TRP A 594 9.25 0.32 8.94
N GLY A 595 8.43 -0.19 9.86
CA GLY A 595 8.79 -0.39 11.25
C GLY A 595 8.98 0.86 12.12
N LEU A 596 8.88 2.05 11.54
CA LEU A 596 8.91 3.30 12.29
C LEU A 596 7.58 3.54 13.02
N ILE A 597 7.66 3.98 14.26
CA ILE A 597 6.54 4.53 15.02
C ILE A 597 6.93 5.96 15.37
N PRO A 598 6.41 6.97 14.66
CA PRO A 598 6.85 8.34 14.83
C PRO A 598 6.11 9.05 15.97
N PHE A 599 6.87 9.75 16.79
CA PHE A 599 6.43 10.53 17.93
C PHE A 599 6.82 11.99 17.72
N ARG A 600 5.89 12.93 17.97
CA ARG A 600 6.25 14.35 18.07
C ARG A 600 6.53 14.72 19.52
N VAL A 601 7.74 15.20 19.78
CA VAL A 601 8.20 15.69 21.08
C VAL A 601 9.01 16.96 20.89
N ASP A 602 8.90 17.90 21.82
CA ASP A 602 9.75 19.09 21.80
C ASP A 602 11.16 18.71 22.27
N PHE A 603 12.16 19.00 21.45
CA PHE A 603 13.56 18.79 21.78
C PHE A 603 14.10 19.93 22.64
N SER A 604 14.85 19.57 23.67
CA SER A 604 15.82 20.45 24.31
C SER A 604 17.21 20.27 23.69
N GLU A 605 18.14 21.19 23.97
CA GLU A 605 19.52 21.10 23.50
C GLU A 605 20.31 19.95 24.17
N ASP A 606 19.82 19.43 25.29
CA ASP A 606 20.43 18.30 26.01
C ASP A 606 19.75 16.98 25.66
N MET A 607 20.50 16.10 25.00
CA MET A 607 20.04 14.76 24.62
C MET A 607 19.75 13.89 25.85
N GLU A 608 20.51 13.98 26.94
CA GLU A 608 20.25 13.19 28.13
C GLU A 608 18.92 13.60 28.78
N ASN A 609 18.61 14.90 28.78
CA ASN A 609 17.31 15.41 29.20
C ASN A 609 16.18 14.93 28.28
N ASN A 610 16.37 14.96 26.96
CA ASN A 610 15.40 14.45 25.99
C ASN A 610 15.10 12.95 26.21
N LEU A 611 16.12 12.14 26.48
CA LEU A 611 15.97 10.72 26.81
C LEU A 611 15.17 10.52 28.09
N ARG A 612 15.55 11.19 29.19
CA ARG A 612 14.86 11.09 30.49
C ARG A 612 13.41 11.50 30.39
N ARG A 613 13.12 12.63 29.73
CA ARG A 613 11.75 13.11 29.50
C ARG A 613 10.94 12.10 28.69
N THR A 614 11.51 11.54 27.62
CA THR A 614 10.83 10.55 26.79
C THR A 614 10.53 9.26 27.56
N PHE A 615 11.48 8.75 28.35
CA PHE A 615 11.23 7.59 29.22
C PHE A 615 10.11 7.85 30.24
N ALA A 616 10.12 9.02 30.88
CA ALA A 616 9.07 9.40 31.82
C ALA A 616 7.69 9.47 31.14
N LEU A 617 7.61 10.09 29.97
CA LEU A 617 6.36 10.25 29.21
C LEU A 617 5.81 8.90 28.71
N LEU A 618 6.67 8.05 28.15
CA LEU A 618 6.25 6.74 27.62
C LEU A 618 5.79 5.80 28.75
N LYS A 619 6.45 5.82 29.91
CA LYS A 619 6.00 5.09 31.11
C LYS A 619 4.69 5.63 31.66
N ALA A 620 4.56 6.95 31.78
CA ALA A 620 3.35 7.58 32.30
C ALA A 620 2.12 7.23 31.44
N ARG A 621 2.34 7.01 30.14
CA ARG A 621 1.33 6.52 29.19
C ARG A 621 1.25 5.01 29.08
N GLY A 622 1.99 4.23 29.86
CA GLY A 622 1.92 2.76 29.85
C GLY A 622 2.41 2.10 28.56
N MET A 623 3.12 2.83 27.70
CA MET A 623 3.69 2.29 26.47
C MET A 623 5.02 1.53 26.70
N MET A 624 5.63 1.69 27.87
CA MET A 624 6.87 1.02 28.26
C MET A 624 6.90 0.72 29.76
N LYS A 625 7.76 -0.22 30.16
CA LYS A 625 7.94 -0.69 31.53
C LYS A 625 9.39 -0.49 31.99
N SER A 626 9.57 -0.41 33.31
CA SER A 626 10.91 -0.44 33.91
C SER A 626 11.61 -1.76 33.59
N GLY A 627 12.87 -1.69 33.19
CA GLY A 627 13.68 -2.84 32.80
C GLY A 627 13.74 -3.10 31.28
N ASP A 628 12.84 -2.50 30.49
CA ASP A 628 12.89 -2.61 29.01
C ASP A 628 14.25 -2.11 28.50
N LEU A 629 14.85 -2.86 27.57
CA LEU A 629 16.17 -2.59 27.01
C LEU A 629 16.01 -1.85 25.68
N VAL A 630 16.65 -0.69 25.54
CA VAL A 630 16.59 0.12 24.32
C VAL A 630 17.98 0.46 23.79
N VAL A 631 18.08 0.57 22.47
CA VAL A 631 19.23 1.20 21.80
C VAL A 631 18.82 2.60 21.38
N ALA A 632 19.46 3.63 21.93
CA ALA A 632 19.23 5.01 21.55
C ALA A 632 20.30 5.50 20.55
N VAL A 633 19.85 6.17 19.51
CA VAL A 633 20.64 6.78 18.44
C VAL A 633 20.21 8.24 18.29
N SER A 634 21.17 9.16 18.19
CA SER A 634 20.90 10.60 18.09
C SER A 634 21.84 11.28 17.09
N ASP A 635 21.31 12.26 16.33
CA ASP A 635 22.08 13.21 15.51
C ASP A 635 21.99 14.68 15.99
N ILE A 636 21.47 14.92 17.20
CA ILE A 636 21.20 16.28 17.65
C ILE A 636 22.52 17.02 17.89
N THR A 637 22.70 18.14 17.19
CA THR A 637 23.82 19.06 17.32
C THR A 637 23.80 19.73 18.69
N SER A 638 24.90 19.66 19.46
CA SER A 638 25.03 20.41 20.70
C SER A 638 25.61 21.80 20.40
N ASN A 639 24.86 22.86 20.69
CA ASN A 639 25.31 24.24 20.50
C ASN A 639 26.58 24.58 21.30
N ASN A 640 26.87 23.85 22.38
CA ASN A 640 28.06 24.08 23.20
C ASN A 640 29.38 23.72 22.52
N LEU A 641 29.36 22.97 21.42
CA LEU A 641 30.58 22.50 20.73
C LEU A 641 30.60 22.77 19.22
N ASN A 642 29.49 23.21 18.59
CA ASN A 642 29.36 23.21 17.12
C ASN A 642 29.75 21.85 16.49
N GLU A 643 29.64 20.77 17.25
CA GLU A 643 29.99 19.41 16.83
C GLU A 643 28.70 18.55 16.78
N ASN A 644 28.52 17.82 15.69
CA ASN A 644 27.48 16.79 15.58
C ASN A 644 27.91 15.57 16.40
N LEU A 645 27.48 15.49 17.66
CA LEU A 645 27.72 14.32 18.49
C LEU A 645 26.77 13.18 18.07
N GLN A 646 27.31 12.20 17.36
CA GLN A 646 26.57 10.99 17.00
C GLN A 646 26.98 9.85 17.95
N SER A 647 26.01 9.22 18.60
CA SER A 647 26.26 8.17 19.60
C SER A 647 25.27 7.02 19.51
N ILE A 648 25.70 5.83 19.97
CA ILE A 648 24.85 4.66 20.20
C ILE A 648 24.90 4.38 21.70
N GLN A 649 23.75 4.31 22.34
CA GLN A 649 23.65 4.02 23.77
C GLN A 649 22.71 2.85 24.03
N VAL A 650 23.18 1.86 24.78
CA VAL A 650 22.32 0.80 25.31
C VAL A 650 21.84 1.23 26.69
N ARG A 651 20.52 1.37 26.86
CA ARG A 651 19.92 1.84 28.11
C ARG A 651 18.86 0.85 28.58
N LYS A 652 18.84 0.59 29.88
CA LYS A 652 17.67 0.01 30.54
C LYS A 652 16.78 1.14 31.01
N ILE A 653 15.50 1.02 30.73
CA ILE A 653 14.52 2.00 31.19
C ILE A 653 14.45 1.92 32.72
N PRO A 654 14.60 3.06 33.44
CA PRO A 654 14.88 3.08 34.88
C PRO A 654 13.75 2.58 35.77
#